data_AF-A0A4S2EUA0-F1
#
_entry.id   AF-A0A4S2EUA0-F1
#
_cell.length_a   1.000
_cell.length_b   1.000
_cell.length_c   1.000
_cell.angle_alpha   90.00
_cell.angle_beta   90.00
_cell.angle_gamma   90.00
#
_symmetry.space_group_name_H-M   'P 1'
#
loop_
_entity.id
_entity.type
_entity.pdbx_description
1 polymer ?
#
loop_
_entity_poly.entity_id
_entity_poly.type
_entity_poly.pdbx_seq_one_letter_code
_entity_poly.pdbx_strand_id
1 'polypeptide(L)'
;MRRNLASLVSAALLMAFASVSLIALWNHLDALRMDAIGSGASTVTIQVRDCASGPDEVFAGVSAVSQANDVSIFRVYDGLDDQGRTTRSLVGCFQWDTFPVDQLRLESGRVPQSPDGFLASYETGDDRQVGVLHDFGGGDPLVVRPVTAAMDSMPSVNGIYRIVSTKTYDTQVVLQSLAGVFGQSPDALLNVGTKSVRGIGLLLVIAGVISVLALAAYVLTIASAAVSRAPRIGVQKMLGWSTGAVVWDIVKVAFGSQLLSAAVEDVVIVLVVKPLGTTFPAVLVGVQLGLAILTLVVGSIAATLVSRGVSPVTSVKGGVSLKGPLFIGYGVKMAFAVMIVISFVAVSSSLSDIWQQWRLEAVWGEKGNDLYVLADSRLTNEEVESLSSGDHSYGNKYEDLYKMLNDEYGAVYVNANAPQEQVQAGIASPDLAACTVMNVNSNYLKRENVLSEDGSSLTVSEGEHGRVVAVPSTMGNDERRHVVDYFKWLFDSEYQSEKEQWNGSIEVVTYQGGRDFFSYNKRVQPDQANMVHDPVFNIVTDANATIVDKSAVAVMGPDASILMPITRERADELEAWLAQNGFSENHIRIDTLAHAYGELLSAMGAAVGSMLALLAAVLVLDGFASVLIARLLVLGSGRRYCVERLLGWGWLARYGTTVVAVAAVVAASLLVSLLFDVGPVAFVCLAVALAVDCAVFFLALGTLERVRSEALIKEV
;
A
#
# COMPACT_ATOMS: atom_id res chain seq x y z
N MET A 1 -3.63 43.19 11.28
CA MET A 1 -4.36 42.15 10.54
C MET A 1 -3.45 41.25 9.69
N ARG A 2 -2.79 41.73 8.61
CA ARG A 2 -1.94 40.89 7.73
C ARG A 2 -0.82 40.08 8.42
N ARG A 3 -0.25 40.56 9.53
CA ARG A 3 0.86 39.90 10.25
C ARG A 3 0.45 38.70 11.12
N ASN A 4 -0.81 38.64 11.56
CA ASN A 4 -1.32 37.53 12.37
C ASN A 4 -1.82 36.38 11.49
N LEU A 5 -2.15 36.66 10.23
CA LEU A 5 -2.65 35.69 9.26
C LEU A 5 -1.62 34.59 8.97
N ALA A 6 -0.34 34.94 8.77
CA ALA A 6 0.70 33.94 8.49
C ALA A 6 0.92 32.96 9.65
N SER A 7 0.84 33.46 10.90
CA SER A 7 0.96 32.62 12.10
C SER A 7 -0.25 31.69 12.26
N LEU A 8 -1.44 32.20 11.94
CA LEU A 8 -2.68 31.41 11.96
C LEU A 8 -2.66 30.32 10.89
N VAL A 9 -2.29 30.65 9.65
CA VAL A 9 -2.22 29.68 8.55
C VAL A 9 -1.18 28.60 8.84
N SER A 10 0.02 28.96 9.31
CA SER A 10 1.04 27.97 9.65
C SER A 10 0.63 27.08 10.83
N ALA A 11 -0.07 27.64 11.81
CA ALA A 11 -0.56 26.89 12.96
C ALA A 11 -1.69 25.93 12.58
N ALA A 12 -2.62 26.38 11.74
CA ALA A 12 -3.69 25.55 11.19
C ALA A 12 -3.14 24.41 10.32
N LEU A 13 -2.14 24.68 9.45
CA LEU A 13 -1.52 23.61 8.66
C LEU A 13 -0.82 22.57 9.55
N LEU A 14 -0.04 23.01 10.55
CA LEU A 14 0.60 22.08 11.49
C LEU A 14 -0.43 21.22 12.23
N MET A 15 -1.48 21.84 12.76
CA MET A 15 -2.52 21.14 13.50
C MET A 15 -3.28 20.17 12.60
N ALA A 16 -3.70 20.60 11.41
CA ALA A 16 -4.40 19.74 10.47
C ALA A 16 -3.59 18.50 10.10
N PHE A 17 -2.31 18.64 9.76
CA PHE A 17 -1.48 17.48 9.39
C PHE A 17 -1.18 16.56 10.57
N ALA A 18 -0.92 17.12 11.76
CA ALA A 18 -0.73 16.32 12.97
C ALA A 18 -2.01 15.55 13.34
N SER A 19 -3.17 16.19 13.24
CA SER A 19 -4.47 15.57 13.50
C SER A 19 -4.79 14.47 12.48
N VAL A 20 -4.55 14.70 11.18
CA VAL A 20 -4.71 13.67 10.14
C VAL A 20 -3.78 12.48 10.38
N SER A 21 -2.54 12.72 10.80
CA SER A 21 -1.59 11.64 11.12
C SER A 21 -2.05 10.83 12.33
N LEU A 22 -2.62 11.49 13.34
CA LEU A 22 -3.17 10.80 14.50
C LEU A 22 -4.42 9.99 14.13
N ILE A 23 -5.30 10.52 13.28
CA ILE A 23 -6.46 9.78 12.76
C ILE A 23 -5.99 8.54 12.00
N ALA A 24 -5.00 8.67 11.11
CA ALA A 24 -4.44 7.53 10.38
C ALA A 24 -3.80 6.49 11.33
N LEU A 25 -3.08 6.95 12.36
CA LEU A 25 -2.48 6.07 13.36
C LEU A 25 -3.56 5.35 14.17
N TRP A 26 -4.59 6.08 14.58
CA TRP A 26 -5.68 5.53 15.39
C TRP A 26 -6.51 4.52 14.61
N ASN A 27 -6.77 4.79 13.33
CA ASN A 27 -7.39 3.82 12.42
C ASN A 27 -6.56 2.54 12.34
N HIS A 28 -5.25 2.66 12.10
CA HIS A 28 -4.35 1.50 12.08
C HIS A 28 -4.32 0.73 13.42
N LEU A 29 -4.36 1.43 14.56
CA LEU A 29 -4.42 0.81 15.88
C LEU A 29 -5.77 0.13 16.15
N ASP A 30 -6.88 0.68 15.66
CA ASP A 30 -8.20 0.07 15.79
C ASP A 30 -8.32 -1.19 14.92
N ALA A 31 -7.81 -1.13 13.70
CA ALA A 31 -7.57 -2.29 12.85
C ALA A 31 -6.80 -3.41 13.58
N LEU A 32 -5.65 -3.09 14.18
CA LEU A 32 -4.87 -4.06 14.97
C LEU A 32 -5.63 -4.58 16.19
N ARG A 33 -6.46 -3.75 16.83
CA ARG A 33 -7.35 -4.20 17.91
C ARG A 33 -8.36 -5.22 17.39
N MET A 34 -8.99 -4.96 16.24
CA MET A 34 -9.95 -5.89 15.63
C MET A 34 -9.28 -7.22 15.28
N ASP A 35 -8.07 -7.18 14.71
CA ASP A 35 -7.25 -8.38 14.44
C ASP A 35 -6.98 -9.19 15.73
N ALA A 36 -6.85 -8.49 16.86
CA ALA A 36 -6.56 -9.06 18.17
C ALA A 36 -7.80 -9.55 18.96
N ILE A 37 -9.03 -9.43 18.44
CA ILE A 37 -10.23 -9.90 19.16
C ILE A 37 -10.12 -11.40 19.46
N GLY A 38 -10.34 -11.74 20.73
CA GLY A 38 -10.16 -13.06 21.32
C GLY A 38 -8.70 -13.51 21.47
N SER A 39 -7.74 -12.59 21.36
CA SER A 39 -6.33 -12.82 21.71
C SER A 39 -6.02 -12.31 23.12
N GLY A 40 -5.23 -13.05 23.88
CA GLY A 40 -4.90 -12.77 25.28
C GLY A 40 -3.89 -13.79 25.86
N ALA A 41 -3.52 -13.62 27.13
CA ALA A 41 -2.51 -14.47 27.78
C ALA A 41 -2.93 -15.95 27.91
N SER A 42 -4.23 -16.21 27.94
CA SER A 42 -4.85 -17.54 28.01
C SER A 42 -5.46 -17.99 26.67
N THR A 43 -5.18 -17.31 25.56
CA THR A 43 -5.67 -17.72 24.24
C THR A 43 -4.81 -18.85 23.68
N VAL A 44 -5.47 -19.90 23.17
CA VAL A 44 -4.84 -20.96 22.40
C VAL A 44 -5.34 -20.86 20.97
N THR A 45 -4.40 -20.76 20.04
CA THR A 45 -4.73 -20.81 18.60
C THR A 45 -4.46 -22.23 18.13
N ILE A 46 -5.40 -22.78 17.37
CA ILE A 46 -5.24 -24.08 16.71
C ILE A 46 -5.53 -23.95 15.22
N GLN A 47 -4.98 -24.86 14.44
CA GLN A 47 -5.22 -24.99 13.01
C GLN A 47 -5.77 -26.37 12.72
N VAL A 48 -6.92 -26.42 12.03
CA VAL A 48 -7.62 -27.65 11.68
C VAL A 48 -7.44 -27.88 10.19
N ARG A 49 -6.75 -28.96 9.81
CA ARG A 49 -6.53 -29.35 8.40
C ARG A 49 -7.26 -30.65 8.07
N ASP A 50 -7.79 -30.78 6.86
CA ASP A 50 -8.33 -32.05 6.33
C ASP A 50 -9.32 -32.77 7.26
N CYS A 51 -10.23 -32.04 7.92
CA CYS A 51 -11.22 -32.67 8.77
C CYS A 51 -12.23 -33.46 7.93
N ALA A 52 -12.30 -34.77 8.14
CA ALA A 52 -13.18 -35.67 7.38
C ALA A 52 -14.66 -35.61 7.81
N SER A 53 -14.98 -34.94 8.92
CA SER A 53 -16.33 -34.87 9.48
C SER A 53 -17.10 -33.67 8.93
N GLY A 54 -18.42 -33.82 8.72
CA GLY A 54 -19.27 -32.76 8.19
C GLY A 54 -19.40 -31.57 9.16
N PRO A 55 -19.73 -30.36 8.66
CA PRO A 55 -19.87 -29.15 9.48
C PRO A 55 -20.80 -29.32 10.69
N ASP A 56 -21.93 -29.99 10.51
CA ASP A 56 -22.93 -30.18 11.58
C ASP A 56 -22.37 -30.99 12.76
N GLU A 57 -21.66 -32.09 12.48
CA GLU A 57 -21.09 -32.96 13.51
C GLU A 57 -19.94 -32.26 14.25
N VAL A 58 -19.08 -31.58 13.50
CA VAL A 58 -17.95 -30.84 14.05
C VAL A 58 -18.44 -29.70 14.94
N PHE A 59 -19.40 -28.89 14.47
CA PHE A 59 -19.90 -27.76 15.25
C PHE A 59 -20.69 -28.20 16.48
N ALA A 60 -21.44 -29.31 16.41
CA ALA A 60 -22.05 -29.92 17.59
C ALA A 60 -20.99 -30.34 18.62
N GLY A 61 -19.90 -30.97 18.16
CA GLY A 61 -18.76 -31.34 19.00
C GLY A 61 -18.05 -30.13 19.62
N VAL A 62 -17.75 -29.11 18.82
CA VAL A 62 -17.14 -27.85 19.27
C VAL A 62 -18.02 -27.14 20.30
N SER A 63 -19.35 -27.12 20.09
CA SER A 63 -20.31 -26.56 21.04
C SER A 63 -20.30 -27.32 22.37
N ALA A 64 -20.24 -28.66 22.34
CA ALA A 64 -20.15 -29.48 23.54
C ALA A 64 -18.84 -29.20 24.33
N VAL A 65 -17.71 -29.09 23.63
CA VAL A 65 -16.41 -28.78 24.26
C VAL A 65 -16.42 -27.35 24.84
N SER A 66 -16.99 -26.39 24.11
CA SER A 66 -17.15 -25.00 24.56
C SER A 66 -17.93 -24.90 25.87
N GLN A 67 -19.08 -25.58 25.95
CA GLN A 67 -19.94 -25.60 27.14
C GLN A 67 -19.32 -26.35 28.31
N ALA A 68 -18.67 -27.49 28.07
CA ALA A 68 -18.10 -28.32 29.14
C ALA A 68 -16.92 -27.64 29.85
N ASN A 69 -16.23 -26.70 29.18
CA ASN A 69 -15.01 -26.08 29.68
C ASN A 69 -15.12 -24.56 29.90
N ASP A 70 -16.32 -23.97 29.76
CA ASP A 70 -16.53 -22.51 29.87
C ASP A 70 -15.60 -21.68 28.94
N VAL A 71 -15.33 -22.18 27.73
CA VAL A 71 -14.45 -21.53 26.74
C VAL A 71 -15.23 -21.12 25.49
N SER A 72 -14.89 -19.96 24.93
CA SER A 72 -15.36 -19.58 23.60
C SER A 72 -14.42 -20.14 22.54
N ILE A 73 -14.98 -20.79 21.52
CA ILE A 73 -14.23 -21.40 20.42
C ILE A 73 -14.79 -20.85 19.13
N PHE A 74 -13.98 -20.09 18.41
CA PHE A 74 -14.43 -19.47 17.17
C PHE A 74 -13.34 -19.47 16.12
N ARG A 75 -13.79 -19.56 14.89
CA ARG A 75 -13.01 -19.51 13.68
C ARG A 75 -12.87 -18.07 13.21
N VAL A 76 -11.69 -17.72 12.71
CA VAL A 76 -11.45 -16.45 12.03
C VAL A 76 -11.34 -16.73 10.54
N TYR A 77 -12.20 -16.12 9.73
CA TYR A 77 -12.06 -16.15 8.29
C TYR A 77 -12.45 -14.80 7.67
N ASP A 78 -11.83 -14.45 6.55
CA ASP A 78 -12.04 -13.20 5.84
C ASP A 78 -12.91 -13.45 4.60
N GLY A 79 -14.20 -13.06 4.68
CA GLY A 79 -15.20 -13.26 3.63
C GLY A 79 -15.50 -12.02 2.79
N LEU A 80 -16.38 -12.16 1.80
CA LEU A 80 -17.03 -11.02 1.13
C LEU A 80 -18.43 -10.84 1.73
N ASP A 81 -18.85 -9.60 1.97
CA ASP A 81 -20.25 -9.30 2.25
C ASP A 81 -21.09 -9.24 0.96
N ASP A 82 -22.41 -9.09 1.11
CA ASP A 82 -23.36 -8.99 0.00
C ASP A 82 -23.10 -7.80 -0.94
N GLN A 83 -22.23 -6.87 -0.55
CA GLN A 83 -21.80 -5.71 -1.34
C GLN A 83 -20.41 -5.91 -1.96
N GLY A 84 -19.83 -7.10 -1.86
CA GLY A 84 -18.49 -7.41 -2.37
C GLY A 84 -17.36 -6.77 -1.56
N ARG A 85 -17.62 -6.30 -0.33
CA ARG A 85 -16.58 -5.74 0.55
C ARG A 85 -15.97 -6.86 1.38
N THR A 86 -14.64 -6.84 1.47
CA THR A 86 -13.88 -7.70 2.37
C THR A 86 -14.34 -7.52 3.80
N THR A 87 -15.03 -8.52 4.36
CA THR A 87 -15.56 -8.50 5.71
C THR A 87 -14.96 -9.64 6.50
N ARG A 88 -14.31 -9.31 7.61
CA ARG A 88 -13.83 -10.32 8.55
C ARG A 88 -15.01 -10.92 9.31
N SER A 89 -15.05 -12.23 9.43
CA SER A 89 -16.07 -12.95 10.19
C SER A 89 -15.44 -13.77 11.32
N LEU A 90 -15.93 -13.54 12.54
CA LEU A 90 -15.66 -14.39 13.71
C LEU A 90 -16.86 -15.29 13.91
N VAL A 91 -16.67 -16.60 13.71
CA VAL A 91 -17.77 -17.55 13.69
C VAL A 91 -17.51 -18.72 14.61
N GLY A 92 -18.41 -18.96 15.55
CA GLY A 92 -18.24 -20.07 16.47
C GLY A 92 -19.19 -20.09 17.65
N CYS A 93 -18.77 -20.80 18.69
CA CYS A 93 -19.49 -20.94 19.95
C CYS A 93 -18.94 -19.93 20.95
N PHE A 94 -19.72 -18.87 21.20
CA PHE A 94 -19.35 -17.80 22.12
C PHE A 94 -20.00 -18.00 23.49
N GLN A 95 -19.16 -18.17 24.51
CA GLN A 95 -19.54 -18.12 25.91
C GLN A 95 -19.42 -16.67 26.39
N TRP A 96 -20.44 -15.84 26.18
CA TRP A 96 -20.35 -14.38 26.42
C TRP A 96 -20.02 -14.01 27.87
N ASP A 97 -20.33 -14.87 28.84
CA ASP A 97 -19.97 -14.70 30.25
C ASP A 97 -18.46 -14.83 30.52
N THR A 98 -17.75 -15.60 29.68
CA THR A 98 -16.30 -15.83 29.78
C THR A 98 -15.51 -15.29 28.60
N PHE A 99 -16.18 -14.73 27.58
CA PHE A 99 -15.56 -14.06 26.47
C PHE A 99 -15.01 -12.69 26.91
N PRO A 100 -13.86 -12.22 26.39
CA PRO A 100 -13.33 -10.89 26.68
C PRO A 100 -14.14 -9.80 25.94
N VAL A 101 -15.40 -9.58 26.38
CA VAL A 101 -16.37 -8.65 25.75
C VAL A 101 -15.87 -7.21 25.64
N ASP A 102 -14.98 -6.78 26.54
CA ASP A 102 -14.34 -5.46 26.51
C ASP A 102 -13.55 -5.21 25.22
N GLN A 103 -13.08 -6.27 24.55
CA GLN A 103 -12.35 -6.16 23.28
C GLN A 103 -13.26 -5.76 22.10
N LEU A 104 -14.56 -6.07 22.17
CA LEU A 104 -15.51 -5.85 21.08
C LEU A 104 -15.86 -4.37 20.88
N ARG A 105 -15.92 -3.60 21.98
CA ARG A 105 -16.31 -2.17 22.00
C ARG A 105 -17.58 -1.88 21.20
N LEU A 106 -18.74 -2.08 21.82
CA LEU A 106 -20.02 -1.78 21.18
C LEU A 106 -20.25 -0.27 21.05
N GLU A 107 -20.63 0.16 19.85
CA GLU A 107 -21.14 1.50 19.58
C GLU A 107 -22.60 1.64 19.99
N SER A 108 -23.39 0.61 19.72
CA SER A 108 -24.81 0.54 20.11
C SER A 108 -25.25 -0.91 20.33
N GLY A 109 -26.40 -1.09 21.00
CA GLY A 109 -27.00 -2.41 21.26
C GLY A 109 -26.35 -3.18 22.42
N ARG A 110 -26.29 -4.50 22.31
CA ARG A 110 -25.82 -5.43 23.36
C ARG A 110 -25.14 -6.65 22.75
N VAL A 111 -24.36 -7.37 23.56
CA VAL A 111 -23.87 -8.71 23.17
C VAL A 111 -25.03 -9.70 23.00
N PRO A 112 -24.93 -10.70 22.10
CA PRO A 112 -25.97 -11.69 21.89
C PRO A 112 -26.35 -12.47 23.16
N GLN A 113 -27.66 -12.62 23.37
CA GLN A 113 -28.24 -13.51 24.39
C GLN A 113 -29.03 -14.67 23.77
N SER A 114 -29.43 -14.52 22.52
CA SER A 114 -30.07 -15.56 21.72
C SER A 114 -29.03 -16.29 20.87
N PRO A 115 -29.25 -17.59 20.59
CA PRO A 115 -28.35 -18.39 19.75
C PRO A 115 -28.22 -17.88 18.31
N ASP A 116 -29.15 -17.05 17.82
CA ASP A 116 -29.12 -16.52 16.45
C ASP A 116 -28.71 -15.04 16.36
N GLY A 117 -28.48 -14.39 17.51
CA GLY A 117 -28.11 -12.98 17.55
C GLY A 117 -26.67 -12.77 17.12
N PHE A 118 -26.39 -11.74 16.31
CA PHE A 118 -25.04 -11.42 15.85
C PHE A 118 -24.68 -9.93 16.02
N LEU A 119 -23.39 -9.63 15.91
CA LEU A 119 -22.82 -8.28 15.95
C LEU A 119 -22.15 -7.97 14.61
N ALA A 120 -22.25 -6.74 14.14
CA ALA A 120 -21.52 -6.27 12.97
C ALA A 120 -20.99 -4.86 13.21
N SER A 121 -19.88 -4.45 12.58
CA SER A 121 -19.39 -3.08 12.69
C SER A 121 -20.17 -2.05 11.86
N TYR A 122 -21.19 -2.50 11.14
CA TYR A 122 -22.08 -1.69 10.34
C TYR A 122 -23.54 -2.12 10.54
N GLU A 123 -24.46 -1.23 10.20
CA GLU A 123 -25.90 -1.51 10.20
C GLU A 123 -26.23 -2.43 9.01
N THR A 124 -26.68 -3.65 9.28
CA THR A 124 -27.03 -4.64 8.25
C THR A 124 -28.50 -4.55 7.83
N GLY A 125 -29.37 -4.01 8.70
CA GLY A 125 -30.82 -4.02 8.51
C GLY A 125 -31.49 -5.38 8.81
N ASP A 126 -30.75 -6.38 9.29
CA ASP A 126 -31.28 -7.66 9.76
C ASP A 126 -31.78 -7.54 11.21
N ASP A 127 -33.01 -7.99 11.46
CA ASP A 127 -33.63 -7.98 12.81
C ASP A 127 -32.86 -8.82 13.84
N ARG A 128 -31.99 -9.74 13.38
CA ARG A 128 -31.12 -10.56 14.23
C ARG A 128 -29.83 -9.85 14.66
N GLN A 129 -29.52 -8.68 14.08
CA GLN A 129 -28.42 -7.85 14.55
C GLN A 129 -28.78 -7.22 15.91
N VAL A 130 -28.06 -7.61 16.96
CA VAL A 130 -28.37 -7.16 18.33
C VAL A 130 -27.45 -6.04 18.82
N GLY A 131 -26.40 -5.73 18.06
CA GLY A 131 -25.47 -4.65 18.38
C GLY A 131 -24.53 -4.30 17.23
N VAL A 132 -23.97 -3.09 17.34
CA VAL A 132 -23.02 -2.53 16.37
C VAL A 132 -21.65 -2.43 17.03
N LEU A 133 -20.63 -3.04 16.42
CA LEU A 133 -19.23 -2.93 16.85
C LEU A 133 -18.69 -1.58 16.41
N HIS A 134 -17.86 -0.95 17.25
CA HIS A 134 -17.20 0.28 16.84
C HIS A 134 -16.05 -0.02 15.86
N ASP A 135 -16.08 0.65 14.71
CA ASP A 135 -15.03 0.69 13.68
C ASP A 135 -14.58 2.13 13.48
N PHE A 136 -13.35 2.43 13.88
CA PHE A 136 -12.83 3.78 13.76
C PHE A 136 -12.57 4.14 12.29
N GLY A 137 -13.45 4.94 11.70
CA GLY A 137 -13.32 5.39 10.31
C GLY A 137 -14.00 4.49 9.28
N GLY A 138 -14.60 3.37 9.71
CA GLY A 138 -15.47 2.53 8.87
C GLY A 138 -14.72 1.72 7.80
N GLY A 139 -13.43 1.45 8.02
CA GLY A 139 -12.54 0.85 7.04
C GLY A 139 -12.31 -0.65 7.24
N ASP A 140 -12.76 -1.22 8.35
CA ASP A 140 -12.46 -2.58 8.78
C ASP A 140 -13.76 -3.32 9.16
N PRO A 141 -14.59 -3.69 8.16
CA PRO A 141 -15.86 -4.36 8.41
C PRO A 141 -15.65 -5.73 9.08
N LEU A 142 -16.32 -5.92 10.21
CA LEU A 142 -16.21 -7.09 11.07
C LEU A 142 -17.60 -7.58 11.47
N VAL A 143 -17.83 -8.89 11.37
CA VAL A 143 -19.05 -9.56 11.82
C VAL A 143 -18.70 -10.64 12.82
N VAL A 144 -19.40 -10.67 13.96
CA VAL A 144 -19.29 -11.72 14.97
C VAL A 144 -20.62 -12.45 15.05
N ARG A 145 -20.65 -13.68 14.55
CA ARG A 145 -21.88 -14.46 14.41
C ARG A 145 -21.74 -15.85 15.06
N PRO A 146 -22.78 -16.32 15.75
CA PRO A 146 -22.79 -17.67 16.29
C PRO A 146 -22.77 -18.69 15.15
N VAL A 147 -22.24 -19.89 15.45
CA VAL A 147 -22.10 -20.96 14.46
C VAL A 147 -23.44 -21.31 13.81
N THR A 148 -24.53 -21.35 14.60
CA THR A 148 -25.90 -21.67 14.15
C THR A 148 -26.43 -20.69 13.10
N ALA A 149 -26.03 -19.42 13.16
CA ALA A 149 -26.44 -18.41 12.19
C ALA A 149 -25.57 -18.43 10.92
N ALA A 150 -24.46 -19.17 10.92
CA ALA A 150 -23.48 -19.19 9.85
C ALA A 150 -23.35 -20.56 9.16
N MET A 151 -23.98 -21.61 9.70
CA MET A 151 -23.90 -23.00 9.20
C MET A 151 -24.21 -23.11 7.71
N ASP A 152 -25.28 -22.46 7.24
CA ASP A 152 -25.68 -22.48 5.82
C ASP A 152 -24.67 -21.77 4.89
N SER A 153 -23.81 -20.91 5.47
CA SER A 153 -22.83 -20.09 4.75
C SER A 153 -21.38 -20.54 4.97
N MET A 154 -21.16 -21.63 5.72
CA MET A 154 -19.82 -22.18 6.03
C MET A 154 -19.58 -23.50 5.30
N PRO A 155 -18.94 -23.45 4.12
CA PRO A 155 -18.67 -24.63 3.29
C PRO A 155 -17.55 -25.54 3.81
N SER A 156 -16.73 -25.11 4.77
CA SER A 156 -15.67 -25.93 5.37
C SER A 156 -15.44 -25.63 6.86
N VAL A 157 -15.01 -26.67 7.58
CA VAL A 157 -14.59 -26.61 9.00
C VAL A 157 -13.08 -26.41 9.15
N ASN A 158 -12.29 -26.49 8.08
CA ASN A 158 -10.83 -26.33 8.15
C ASN A 158 -10.45 -24.87 8.40
N GLY A 159 -9.26 -24.61 8.93
CA GLY A 159 -8.74 -23.26 9.16
C GLY A 159 -8.40 -22.95 10.63
N ILE A 160 -8.28 -21.65 10.93
CA ILE A 160 -7.73 -21.19 12.20
C ILE A 160 -8.85 -20.92 13.21
N TYR A 161 -8.75 -21.60 14.37
CA TYR A 161 -9.62 -21.42 15.51
C TYR A 161 -8.88 -20.77 16.67
N ARG A 162 -9.58 -19.90 17.38
CA ARG A 162 -9.14 -19.30 18.64
C ARG A 162 -10.01 -19.83 19.77
N ILE A 163 -9.34 -20.27 20.82
CA ILE A 163 -9.94 -20.73 22.07
C ILE A 163 -9.62 -19.66 23.11
N VAL A 164 -10.65 -19.05 23.69
CA VAL A 164 -10.49 -17.95 24.64
C VAL A 164 -11.44 -18.05 25.83
N SER A 165 -10.94 -17.69 27.00
CA SER A 165 -11.72 -17.50 28.21
C SER A 165 -11.02 -16.51 29.12
N THR A 166 -11.80 -15.68 29.82
CA THR A 166 -11.35 -14.81 30.91
C THR A 166 -11.09 -15.58 32.20
N LYS A 167 -11.57 -16.83 32.28
CA LYS A 167 -11.28 -17.75 33.38
C LYS A 167 -10.10 -18.65 33.01
N THR A 168 -9.39 -19.16 34.02
CA THR A 168 -8.40 -20.22 33.82
C THR A 168 -9.09 -21.52 33.44
N TYR A 169 -8.64 -22.16 32.36
CA TYR A 169 -9.12 -23.46 31.89
C TYR A 169 -7.93 -24.39 31.60
N ASP A 170 -8.18 -25.69 31.59
CA ASP A 170 -7.16 -26.69 31.26
C ASP A 170 -7.00 -26.82 29.75
N THR A 171 -5.95 -26.19 29.22
CA THR A 171 -5.63 -26.22 27.79
C THR A 171 -5.46 -27.64 27.26
N GLN A 172 -4.88 -28.58 28.04
CA GLN A 172 -4.64 -29.94 27.55
C GLN A 172 -5.95 -30.72 27.39
N VAL A 173 -6.88 -30.58 28.34
CA VAL A 173 -8.19 -31.22 28.27
C VAL A 173 -9.01 -30.70 27.10
N VAL A 174 -9.02 -29.38 26.88
CA VAL A 174 -9.71 -28.77 25.74
C VAL A 174 -9.09 -29.23 24.41
N LEU A 175 -7.76 -29.20 24.30
CA LEU A 175 -7.06 -29.66 23.10
C LEU A 175 -7.29 -31.13 22.79
N GLN A 176 -7.28 -32.01 23.80
CA GLN A 176 -7.58 -33.43 23.61
C GLN A 176 -9.03 -33.66 23.17
N SER A 177 -9.97 -32.90 23.71
CA SER A 177 -11.38 -32.99 23.32
C SER A 177 -11.58 -32.52 21.87
N LEU A 178 -10.93 -31.42 21.49
CA LEU A 178 -10.96 -30.90 20.12
C LEU A 178 -10.23 -31.81 19.13
N ALA A 179 -9.10 -32.39 19.51
CA ALA A 179 -8.39 -33.42 18.75
C ALA A 179 -9.33 -34.59 18.39
N GLY A 180 -10.14 -35.04 19.35
CA GLY A 180 -11.17 -36.05 19.12
C GLY A 180 -12.28 -35.60 18.16
N VAL A 181 -12.73 -34.35 18.24
CA VAL A 181 -13.76 -33.78 17.34
C VAL A 181 -13.23 -33.62 15.91
N PHE A 182 -12.01 -33.12 15.74
CA PHE A 182 -11.42 -32.84 14.43
C PHE A 182 -10.72 -34.05 13.80
N GLY A 183 -10.55 -35.16 14.54
CA GLY A 183 -9.85 -36.35 14.09
C GLY A 183 -8.33 -36.17 13.93
N GLN A 184 -7.73 -35.19 14.64
CA GLN A 184 -6.32 -34.82 14.53
C GLN A 184 -5.60 -34.98 15.87
N SER A 185 -4.26 -35.10 15.87
CA SER A 185 -3.50 -35.11 17.12
C SER A 185 -3.43 -33.72 17.74
N PRO A 186 -3.32 -33.59 19.08
CA PRO A 186 -3.14 -32.30 19.73
C PRO A 186 -1.91 -31.51 19.23
N ASP A 187 -0.82 -32.21 18.90
CA ASP A 187 0.39 -31.61 18.35
C ASP A 187 0.18 -31.06 16.93
N ALA A 188 -0.61 -31.75 16.10
CA ALA A 188 -0.97 -31.27 14.77
C ALA A 188 -1.82 -29.99 14.84
N LEU A 189 -2.77 -29.93 15.78
CA LEU A 189 -3.62 -28.75 16.00
C LEU A 189 -2.82 -27.52 16.45
N LEU A 190 -1.75 -27.72 17.23
CA LEU A 190 -0.90 -26.63 17.75
C LEU A 190 0.15 -26.13 16.75
N ASN A 191 0.32 -26.83 15.62
CA ASN A 191 1.25 -26.42 14.57
C ASN A 191 0.64 -25.28 13.74
N VAL A 192 0.54 -24.09 14.37
CA VAL A 192 0.00 -22.88 13.75
C VAL A 192 1.15 -22.15 13.04
N GLY A 193 1.20 -22.24 11.71
CA GLY A 193 2.31 -21.66 10.93
C GLY A 193 2.20 -20.18 10.58
N THR A 194 1.23 -19.44 11.14
CA THR A 194 1.00 -18.04 10.74
C THR A 194 1.30 -17.01 11.83
N LYS A 195 2.07 -15.99 11.46
CA LYS A 195 1.97 -14.63 12.00
C LYS A 195 1.65 -13.71 10.83
N SER A 196 0.36 -13.48 10.58
CA SER A 196 -0.05 -12.35 9.76
C SER A 196 0.30 -11.07 10.53
N VAL A 197 1.28 -10.33 10.02
CA VAL A 197 1.64 -9.01 10.55
C VAL A 197 1.08 -8.00 9.57
N ARG A 198 0.03 -7.29 10.00
CA ARG A 198 -0.48 -6.14 9.25
C ARG A 198 0.63 -5.09 9.16
N GLY A 199 1.13 -4.85 7.96
CA GLY A 199 2.17 -3.85 7.70
C GLY A 199 1.68 -2.44 8.06
N ILE A 200 2.63 -1.55 8.34
CA ILE A 200 2.32 -0.12 8.49
C ILE A 200 1.80 0.39 7.15
N GLY A 201 0.57 0.90 7.12
CA GLY A 201 -0.03 1.43 5.90
C GLY A 201 0.76 2.60 5.32
N LEU A 202 0.94 2.62 4.00
CA LEU A 202 1.67 3.67 3.28
C LEU A 202 1.15 5.09 3.61
N LEU A 203 -0.16 5.25 3.74
CA LEU A 203 -0.80 6.52 4.11
C LEU A 203 -0.34 7.04 5.48
N LEU A 204 -0.09 6.16 6.45
CA LEU A 204 0.40 6.55 7.78
C LEU A 204 1.82 7.12 7.69
N VAL A 205 2.69 6.47 6.91
CA VAL A 205 4.07 6.93 6.67
C VAL A 205 4.05 8.31 6.01
N ILE A 206 3.22 8.46 4.97
CA ILE A 206 3.05 9.71 4.23
C ILE A 206 2.58 10.84 5.17
N ALA A 207 1.54 10.60 5.97
CA ALA A 207 1.00 11.59 6.91
C ALA A 207 2.07 12.01 7.94
N GLY A 208 2.83 11.05 8.48
CA GLY A 208 3.93 11.30 9.40
C GLY A 208 5.01 12.21 8.80
N VAL A 209 5.43 11.94 7.55
CA VAL A 209 6.43 12.76 6.84
C VAL A 209 5.92 14.19 6.62
N ILE A 210 4.68 14.37 6.16
CA ILE A 210 4.10 15.71 5.98
C ILE A 210 4.04 16.47 7.30
N SER A 211 3.67 15.80 8.40
CA SER A 211 3.62 16.43 9.73
C SER A 211 4.97 16.94 10.20
N VAL A 212 6.04 16.18 9.95
CA VAL A 212 7.42 16.60 10.28
C VAL A 212 7.82 17.82 9.45
N LEU A 213 7.50 17.84 8.16
CA LEU A 213 7.77 18.98 7.28
C LEU A 213 6.97 20.23 7.68
N ALA A 214 5.69 20.06 8.03
CA ALA A 214 4.83 21.13 8.52
C ALA A 214 5.36 21.69 9.85
N LEU A 215 5.84 20.84 10.76
CA LEU A 215 6.49 21.25 12.01
C LEU A 215 7.75 22.08 11.74
N ALA A 216 8.59 21.66 10.81
CA ALA A 216 9.79 22.39 10.43
C ALA A 216 9.46 23.79 9.87
N ALA A 217 8.46 23.89 8.98
CA ALA A 217 7.98 25.17 8.44
C ALA A 217 7.35 26.08 9.53
N TYR A 218 6.62 25.48 10.48
CA TYR A 218 6.04 26.19 11.61
C TYR A 218 7.11 26.75 12.56
N VAL A 219 8.12 25.96 12.90
CA VAL A 219 9.28 26.40 13.70
C VAL A 219 9.99 27.58 13.03
N LEU A 220 10.15 27.54 11.71
CA LEU A 220 10.70 28.66 10.94
C LEU A 220 9.83 29.92 11.05
N THR A 221 8.50 29.75 11.07
CA THR A 221 7.55 30.86 11.25
C THR A 221 7.76 31.54 12.61
N ILE A 222 7.87 30.77 13.69
CA ILE A 222 8.12 31.29 15.04
C ILE A 222 9.46 32.02 15.10
N ALA A 223 10.52 31.42 14.56
CA ALA A 223 11.85 32.02 14.51
C ALA A 223 11.83 33.36 13.74
N SER A 224 11.14 33.42 12.61
CA SER A 224 10.97 34.64 11.81
C SER A 224 10.17 35.73 12.54
N ALA A 225 9.16 35.33 13.32
CA ALA A 225 8.35 36.25 14.10
C ALA A 225 9.18 36.91 15.21
N ALA A 226 10.00 36.14 15.93
CA ALA A 226 10.90 36.64 16.97
C ALA A 226 11.88 37.69 16.42
N VAL A 227 12.50 37.38 15.27
CA VAL A 227 13.41 38.29 14.59
C VAL A 227 12.72 39.57 14.12
N SER A 228 11.53 39.47 13.52
CA SER A 228 10.81 40.63 13.00
C SER A 228 10.45 41.67 14.07
N ARG A 229 10.45 41.26 15.34
CA ARG A 229 10.13 42.11 16.49
C ARG A 229 11.36 42.65 17.20
N ALA A 230 12.58 42.36 16.73
CA ALA A 230 13.83 42.78 17.38
C ALA A 230 13.94 44.28 17.73
N PRO A 231 13.50 45.24 16.88
CA PRO A 231 13.51 46.66 17.26
C PRO A 231 12.58 46.95 18.45
N ARG A 232 11.39 46.33 18.47
CA ARG A 232 10.43 46.46 19.57
C ARG A 232 10.95 45.81 20.86
N ILE A 233 11.64 44.68 20.74
CA ILE A 233 12.33 44.00 21.85
C ILE A 233 13.40 44.93 22.46
N GLY A 234 14.19 45.61 21.61
CA GLY A 234 15.18 46.60 22.05
C GLY A 234 14.54 47.73 22.85
N VAL A 235 13.43 48.30 22.35
CA VAL A 235 12.66 49.33 23.06
C VAL A 235 12.10 48.81 24.39
N GLN A 236 11.47 47.62 24.40
CA GLN A 236 10.94 47.00 25.62
C GLN A 236 12.03 46.80 26.68
N LYS A 237 13.23 46.36 26.28
CA LYS A 237 14.37 46.21 27.19
C LYS A 237 14.88 47.55 27.71
N MET A 238 14.93 48.60 26.88
CA MET A 238 15.29 49.95 27.35
C MET A 238 14.26 50.51 28.33
N LEU A 239 12.98 50.13 28.18
CA LEU A 239 11.90 50.45 29.10
C LEU A 239 11.86 49.54 30.35
N GLY A 240 12.88 48.70 30.57
CA GLY A 240 13.01 47.87 31.78
C GLY A 240 12.15 46.60 31.79
N TRP A 241 11.62 46.14 30.66
CA TRP A 241 10.86 44.90 30.60
C TRP A 241 11.73 43.68 30.94
N SER A 242 11.19 42.76 31.73
CA SER A 242 11.85 41.48 32.01
C SER A 242 11.95 40.62 30.74
N THR A 243 12.98 39.76 30.67
CA THR A 243 13.17 38.84 29.54
C THR A 243 11.93 37.95 29.33
N GLY A 244 11.28 37.51 30.41
CA GLY A 244 10.04 36.72 30.33
C GLY A 244 8.87 37.47 29.70
N ALA A 245 8.67 38.75 30.06
CA ALA A 245 7.62 39.58 29.48
C ALA A 245 7.80 39.80 27.97
N VAL A 246 9.05 39.99 27.54
CA VAL A 246 9.43 40.11 26.12
C VAL A 246 9.17 38.80 25.36
N VAL A 247 9.55 37.66 25.95
CA VAL A 247 9.33 36.33 25.36
C VAL A 247 7.84 36.06 25.18
N TRP A 248 7.02 36.31 26.22
CA TRP A 248 5.58 36.10 26.16
C TRP A 248 4.91 36.98 25.09
N ASP A 249 5.33 38.24 24.94
CA ASP A 249 4.77 39.15 23.93
C ASP A 249 4.96 38.62 22.50
N ILE A 250 6.06 37.91 22.23
CA ILE A 250 6.38 37.31 20.94
C ILE A 250 5.54 36.05 20.70
N VAL A 251 5.52 35.14 21.68
CA VAL A 251 4.97 33.79 21.50
C VAL A 251 3.45 33.75 21.63
N LYS A 252 2.83 34.63 22.44
CA LYS A 252 1.39 34.58 22.76
C LYS A 252 0.46 34.56 21.54
N VAL A 253 0.85 35.20 20.43
CA VAL A 253 0.04 35.23 19.20
C VAL A 253 0.11 33.88 18.49
N ALA A 254 1.30 33.28 18.38
CA ALA A 254 1.48 31.98 17.75
C ALA A 254 0.80 30.87 18.55
N PHE A 255 1.01 30.90 19.87
CA PHE A 255 0.35 30.00 20.82
C PHE A 255 -1.17 30.14 20.78
N GLY A 256 -1.69 31.37 20.85
CA GLY A 256 -3.14 31.61 20.76
C GLY A 256 -3.74 31.21 19.43
N SER A 257 -3.04 31.44 18.31
CA SER A 257 -3.51 30.96 17.00
C SER A 257 -3.53 29.44 16.91
N GLN A 258 -2.57 28.78 17.53
CA GLN A 258 -2.46 27.33 17.54
C GLN A 258 -3.56 26.69 18.39
N LEU A 259 -3.86 27.24 19.57
CA LEU A 259 -4.98 26.78 20.39
C LEU A 259 -6.33 27.01 19.71
N LEU A 260 -6.49 28.14 19.01
CA LEU A 260 -7.71 28.42 18.26
C LEU A 260 -7.90 27.45 17.10
N SER A 261 -6.84 27.19 16.31
CA SER A 261 -6.88 26.20 15.24
C SER A 261 -7.22 24.81 15.77
N ALA A 262 -6.53 24.36 16.83
CA ALA A 262 -6.80 23.10 17.50
C ALA A 262 -8.27 22.97 17.93
N ALA A 263 -8.81 23.97 18.63
CA ALA A 263 -10.20 23.93 19.08
C ALA A 263 -11.22 23.85 17.94
N VAL A 264 -10.97 24.56 16.82
CA VAL A 264 -11.85 24.49 15.64
C VAL A 264 -11.75 23.12 14.97
N GLU A 265 -10.53 22.59 14.82
CA GLU A 265 -10.28 21.29 14.22
C GLU A 265 -10.87 20.16 15.04
N ASP A 266 -10.73 20.18 16.37
CA ASP A 266 -11.29 19.16 17.26
C ASP A 266 -12.81 19.05 17.13
N VAL A 267 -13.50 20.20 17.03
CA VAL A 267 -14.96 20.23 16.80
C VAL A 267 -15.29 19.55 15.46
N VAL A 268 -14.56 19.86 14.39
CA VAL A 268 -14.77 19.25 13.08
C VAL A 268 -14.49 17.75 13.13
N ILE A 269 -13.37 17.33 13.72
CA ILE A 269 -12.95 15.94 13.80
C ILE A 269 -13.95 15.12 14.61
N VAL A 270 -14.39 15.60 15.77
CA VAL A 270 -15.38 14.87 16.60
C VAL A 270 -16.72 14.72 15.86
N LEU A 271 -17.15 15.73 15.10
CA LEU A 271 -18.38 15.66 14.30
C LEU A 271 -18.28 14.69 13.12
N VAL A 272 -17.11 14.60 12.48
CA VAL A 272 -16.88 13.75 11.30
C VAL A 272 -16.59 12.30 11.71
N VAL A 273 -15.66 12.09 12.64
CA VAL A 273 -15.14 10.77 13.04
C VAL A 273 -16.04 10.08 14.06
N LYS A 274 -16.80 10.83 14.87
CA LYS A 274 -17.70 10.30 15.91
C LYS A 274 -17.03 9.21 16.78
N PRO A 275 -15.90 9.51 17.45
CA PRO A 275 -15.14 8.52 18.18
C PRO A 275 -15.94 7.92 19.35
N LEU A 276 -15.74 6.63 19.62
CA LEU A 276 -16.32 5.99 20.80
C LEU A 276 -15.57 6.41 22.08
N GLY A 277 -16.28 7.10 22.97
CA GLY A 277 -15.76 7.53 24.27
C GLY A 277 -14.77 8.70 24.19
N THR A 278 -14.06 8.96 25.29
CA THR A 278 -13.24 10.17 25.47
C THR A 278 -11.75 9.95 25.23
N THR A 279 -11.31 8.72 24.96
CA THR A 279 -9.88 8.38 24.85
C THR A 279 -9.24 9.02 23.62
N PHE A 280 -9.82 8.82 22.42
CA PHE A 280 -9.31 9.43 21.19
C PHE A 280 -9.30 10.98 21.27
N PRO A 281 -10.41 11.66 21.64
CA PRO A 281 -10.38 13.12 21.82
C PRO A 281 -9.35 13.58 22.86
N ALA A 282 -9.17 12.86 23.96
CA ALA A 282 -8.17 13.20 24.97
C ALA A 282 -6.73 13.04 24.45
N VAL A 283 -6.46 12.02 23.65
CA VAL A 283 -5.15 11.82 23.00
C VAL A 283 -4.91 12.89 21.94
N LEU A 284 -5.91 13.22 21.13
CA LEU A 284 -5.87 14.30 20.14
C LEU A 284 -5.51 15.64 20.80
N VAL A 285 -6.29 16.04 21.80
CA VAL A 285 -6.02 17.25 22.60
C VAL A 285 -4.65 17.16 23.26
N GLY A 286 -4.26 16.00 23.79
CA GLY A 286 -2.95 15.77 24.41
C GLY A 286 -1.78 16.00 23.44
N VAL A 287 -1.86 15.48 22.22
CA VAL A 287 -0.85 15.66 21.15
C VAL A 287 -0.78 17.13 20.75
N GLN A 288 -1.93 17.78 20.53
CA GLN A 288 -1.99 19.19 20.16
C GLN A 288 -1.48 20.11 21.28
N LEU A 289 -1.79 19.82 22.54
CA LEU A 289 -1.22 20.51 23.70
C LEU A 289 0.29 20.28 23.78
N GLY A 290 0.78 19.07 23.50
CA GLY A 290 2.20 18.77 23.36
C GLY A 290 2.88 19.64 22.31
N LEU A 291 2.29 19.79 21.13
CA LEU A 291 2.76 20.69 20.07
C LEU A 291 2.69 22.17 20.48
N ALA A 292 1.68 22.57 21.26
CA ALA A 292 1.55 23.93 21.78
C ALA A 292 2.61 24.23 22.85
N ILE A 293 2.93 23.26 23.71
CA ILE A 293 4.04 23.35 24.67
C ILE A 293 5.39 23.41 23.93
N LEU A 294 5.59 22.56 22.91
CA LEU A 294 6.78 22.62 22.06
C LEU A 294 6.94 24.01 21.44
N THR A 295 5.83 24.63 21.03
CA THR A 295 5.80 26.00 20.50
C THR A 295 6.21 27.03 21.54
N LEU A 296 5.75 26.88 22.79
CA LEU A 296 6.21 27.71 23.91
C LEU A 296 7.72 27.54 24.13
N VAL A 297 8.24 26.31 24.11
CA VAL A 297 9.66 26.02 24.32
C VAL A 297 10.51 26.59 23.20
N VAL A 298 10.23 26.23 21.94
CA VAL A 298 10.99 26.68 20.77
C VAL A 298 10.88 28.19 20.60
N GLY A 299 9.68 28.75 20.77
CA GLY A 299 9.44 30.19 20.73
C GLY A 299 10.19 30.93 21.83
N SER A 300 10.25 30.38 23.04
CA SER A 300 11.00 30.95 24.15
C SER A 300 12.51 30.90 23.93
N ILE A 301 13.03 29.80 23.39
CA ILE A 301 14.44 29.68 23.01
C ILE A 301 14.78 30.72 21.93
N ALA A 302 14.01 30.76 20.85
CA ALA A 302 14.22 31.70 19.75
C ALA A 302 14.15 33.16 20.24
N ALA A 303 13.13 33.51 21.01
CA ALA A 303 12.98 34.84 21.60
C ALA A 303 14.12 35.17 22.56
N THR A 304 14.57 34.22 23.39
CA THR A 304 15.68 34.43 24.34
C THR A 304 17.00 34.64 23.62
N LEU A 305 17.30 33.84 22.60
CA LEU A 305 18.50 33.96 21.76
C LEU A 305 18.55 35.32 21.06
N VAL A 306 17.43 35.74 20.45
CA VAL A 306 17.30 37.10 19.87
C VAL A 306 17.48 38.15 20.95
N SER A 307 16.85 38.00 22.11
CA SER A 307 16.93 38.98 23.19
C SER A 307 18.35 39.13 23.76
N ARG A 308 19.12 38.03 23.88
CA ARG A 308 20.48 38.02 24.44
C ARG A 308 21.53 38.50 23.45
N GLY A 309 21.38 38.18 22.17
CA GLY A 309 22.28 38.62 21.10
C GLY A 309 22.11 40.08 20.67
N VAL A 310 21.09 40.76 21.21
CA VAL A 310 20.70 42.13 20.85
C VAL A 310 21.22 43.11 21.90
N SER A 311 22.19 43.95 21.53
CA SER A 311 22.42 45.20 22.26
C SER A 311 21.21 46.13 22.05
N PRO A 312 20.63 46.71 23.13
CA PRO A 312 19.48 47.61 23.01
C PRO A 312 19.73 48.76 22.02
N VAL A 313 20.97 49.25 21.96
CA VAL A 313 21.41 50.37 21.11
C VAL A 313 21.58 49.95 19.65
N THR A 314 22.09 48.75 19.37
CA THR A 314 22.27 48.26 17.98
C THR A 314 20.97 47.80 17.35
N SER A 315 19.96 47.44 18.14
CA SER A 315 18.66 46.95 17.64
C SER A 315 17.68 48.05 17.29
N VAL A 316 17.75 49.19 17.98
CA VAL A 316 17.11 50.44 17.52
C VAL A 316 17.75 50.90 16.20
N LYS A 317 19.06 50.64 16.02
CA LYS A 317 19.78 50.82 14.76
C LYS A 317 19.70 49.62 13.79
N GLY A 318 18.82 48.64 14.04
CA GLY A 318 18.47 47.57 13.09
C GLY A 318 19.53 46.49 12.80
N GLY A 319 20.59 46.36 13.59
CA GLY A 319 21.68 45.41 13.36
C GLY A 319 21.56 44.10 14.16
N VAL A 320 20.65 43.20 13.79
CA VAL A 320 20.60 41.83 14.36
C VAL A 320 21.15 40.83 13.34
N SER A 321 22.13 40.01 13.76
CA SER A 321 22.70 38.96 12.90
C SER A 321 21.66 37.86 12.67
N LEU A 322 21.25 37.67 11.41
CA LEU A 322 20.27 36.64 11.02
C LEU A 322 20.89 35.38 10.41
N LYS A 323 22.21 35.20 10.53
CA LYS A 323 22.91 34.05 9.94
C LYS A 323 22.37 32.71 10.44
N GLY A 324 22.06 32.58 11.73
CA GLY A 324 21.53 31.34 12.33
C GLY A 324 20.14 30.95 11.83
N PRO A 325 19.11 31.81 11.94
CA PRO A 325 17.78 31.52 11.40
C PRO A 325 17.76 31.25 9.89
N LEU A 326 18.62 31.94 9.12
CA LEU A 326 18.77 31.68 7.68
C LEU A 326 19.41 30.32 7.41
N PHE A 327 20.42 29.91 8.19
CA PHE A 327 21.03 28.58 8.06
C PHE A 327 20.01 27.46 8.32
N ILE A 328 19.19 27.58 9.37
CA ILE A 328 18.10 26.63 9.66
C ILE A 328 17.09 26.64 8.50
N GLY A 329 16.69 27.83 8.01
CA GLY A 329 15.77 27.96 6.89
C GLY A 329 16.28 27.27 5.61
N TYR A 330 17.56 27.43 5.27
CA TYR A 330 18.17 26.72 4.14
C TYR A 330 18.29 25.21 4.39
N GLY A 331 18.52 24.78 5.63
CA GLY A 331 18.48 23.35 6.00
C GLY A 331 17.09 22.74 5.80
N VAL A 332 16.03 23.43 6.22
CA VAL A 332 14.64 23.03 5.96
C VAL A 332 14.35 22.99 4.46
N LYS A 333 14.84 23.98 3.70
CA LYS A 333 14.69 24.01 2.25
C LYS A 333 15.42 22.86 1.55
N MET A 334 16.58 22.46 2.05
CA MET A 334 17.28 21.27 1.56
C MET A 334 16.45 20.00 1.83
N ALA A 335 15.83 19.88 3.01
CA ALA A 335 14.97 18.74 3.31
C ALA A 335 13.74 18.66 2.38
N PHE A 336 13.08 19.80 2.11
CA PHE A 336 12.01 19.87 1.11
C PHE A 336 12.50 19.48 -0.28
N ALA A 337 13.66 20.00 -0.70
CA ALA A 337 14.24 19.69 -2.00
C ALA A 337 14.52 18.19 -2.18
N VAL A 338 15.07 17.52 -1.16
CA VAL A 338 15.27 16.05 -1.16
C VAL A 338 13.93 15.31 -1.26
N MET A 339 12.93 15.73 -0.46
CA MET A 339 11.60 15.10 -0.48
C MET A 339 10.88 15.28 -1.82
N ILE A 340 11.02 16.45 -2.46
CA ILE A 340 10.48 16.72 -3.79
C ILE A 340 11.12 15.77 -4.82
N VAL A 341 12.44 15.61 -4.80
CA VAL A 341 13.13 14.68 -5.72
C VAL A 341 12.64 13.25 -5.51
N ILE A 342 12.59 12.75 -4.28
CA ILE A 342 12.08 11.40 -3.96
C ILE A 342 10.63 11.23 -4.45
N SER A 343 9.79 12.23 -4.23
CA SER A 343 8.39 12.19 -4.66
C SER A 343 8.26 12.16 -6.19
N PHE A 344 9.09 12.94 -6.90
CA PHE A 344 9.12 12.92 -8.37
C PHE A 344 9.64 11.60 -8.94
N VAL A 345 10.64 10.98 -8.31
CA VAL A 345 11.11 9.64 -8.69
C VAL A 345 9.96 8.63 -8.58
N ALA A 346 9.28 8.60 -7.43
CA ALA A 346 8.17 7.67 -7.18
C ALA A 346 6.98 7.87 -8.12
N VAL A 347 6.62 9.13 -8.42
CA VAL A 347 5.55 9.45 -9.36
C VAL A 347 5.97 9.13 -10.80
N SER A 348 7.24 9.35 -11.17
CA SER A 348 7.74 9.07 -12.52
C SER A 348 7.67 7.60 -12.88
N SER A 349 8.15 6.72 -12.00
CA SER A 349 8.10 5.28 -12.24
C SER A 349 6.65 4.82 -12.39
N SER A 350 5.80 5.21 -11.44
CA SER A 350 4.39 4.82 -11.43
C SER A 350 3.61 5.34 -12.64
N LEU A 351 3.88 6.58 -13.09
CA LEU A 351 3.26 7.13 -14.31
C LEU A 351 3.75 6.42 -15.57
N SER A 352 5.02 6.06 -15.64
CA SER A 352 5.56 5.29 -16.75
C SER A 352 4.87 3.93 -16.85
N ASP A 353 4.73 3.25 -15.72
CA ASP A 353 4.06 1.95 -15.65
C ASP A 353 2.59 2.05 -16.06
N ILE A 354 1.86 3.03 -15.53
CA ILE A 354 0.46 3.27 -15.93
C ILE A 354 0.36 3.62 -17.41
N TRP A 355 1.26 4.43 -17.94
CA TRP A 355 1.22 4.85 -19.35
C TRP A 355 1.50 3.67 -20.28
N GLN A 356 2.46 2.82 -19.95
CA GLN A 356 2.70 1.57 -20.68
C GLN A 356 1.48 0.66 -20.63
N GLN A 357 0.87 0.47 -19.46
CA GLN A 357 -0.33 -0.34 -19.30
C GLN A 357 -1.53 0.23 -20.08
N TRP A 358 -1.73 1.54 -20.04
CA TRP A 358 -2.80 2.19 -20.79
C TRP A 358 -2.64 2.02 -22.31
N ARG A 359 -1.40 2.01 -22.82
CA ARG A 359 -1.14 1.72 -24.23
C ARG A 359 -1.47 0.27 -24.60
N LEU A 360 -1.26 -0.66 -23.66
CA LEU A 360 -1.54 -2.08 -23.85
C LEU A 360 -3.04 -2.40 -23.73
N GLU A 361 -3.82 -1.59 -23.00
CA GLU A 361 -5.27 -1.78 -22.79
C GLU A 361 -6.04 -2.04 -24.09
N ALA A 362 -5.72 -1.31 -25.18
CA ALA A 362 -6.44 -1.47 -26.46
C ALA A 362 -6.24 -2.86 -27.08
N VAL A 363 -5.03 -3.43 -26.98
CA VAL A 363 -4.69 -4.74 -27.55
C VAL A 363 -5.25 -5.86 -26.67
N TRP A 364 -5.14 -5.70 -25.36
CA TRP A 364 -5.70 -6.64 -24.37
C TRP A 364 -7.23 -6.63 -24.40
N GLY A 365 -7.85 -5.48 -24.61
CA GLY A 365 -9.30 -5.34 -24.79
C GLY A 365 -9.80 -5.96 -26.10
N GLU A 366 -9.00 -6.02 -27.16
CA GLU A 366 -9.37 -6.73 -28.39
C GLU A 366 -9.19 -8.25 -28.27
N LYS A 367 -8.08 -8.68 -27.67
CA LYS A 367 -7.68 -10.11 -27.59
C LYS A 367 -8.28 -10.88 -26.42
N GLY A 368 -8.68 -10.18 -25.36
CA GLY A 368 -9.09 -10.77 -24.08
C GLY A 368 -10.55 -10.55 -23.69
N ASN A 369 -11.38 -9.90 -24.51
CA ASN A 369 -12.77 -9.57 -24.12
C ASN A 369 -13.68 -10.79 -24.00
N ASP A 370 -13.36 -11.86 -24.72
CA ASP A 370 -14.07 -13.15 -24.69
C ASP A 370 -13.42 -14.15 -23.71
N LEU A 371 -12.35 -13.77 -23.02
CA LEU A 371 -11.61 -14.62 -22.10
C LEU A 371 -11.93 -14.25 -20.66
N TYR A 372 -12.34 -15.25 -19.90
CA TYR A 372 -12.50 -15.17 -18.46
C TYR A 372 -11.25 -15.70 -17.77
N VAL A 373 -10.95 -15.14 -16.61
CA VAL A 373 -9.84 -15.55 -15.75
C VAL A 373 -10.34 -15.68 -14.33
N LEU A 374 -9.58 -16.42 -13.52
CA LEU A 374 -9.68 -16.29 -12.08
C LEU A 374 -9.15 -14.87 -11.74
N ALA A 375 -10.05 -13.91 -11.62
CA ALA A 375 -9.72 -12.48 -11.59
C ALA A 375 -9.18 -12.04 -10.24
N ASP A 376 -9.70 -12.64 -9.16
CA ASP A 376 -9.25 -12.39 -7.81
C ASP A 376 -9.42 -13.66 -6.97
N SER A 377 -8.53 -13.84 -6.02
CA SER A 377 -8.72 -14.80 -4.93
C SER A 377 -7.99 -14.35 -3.69
N ARG A 378 -8.45 -14.93 -2.59
CA ARG A 378 -7.77 -14.85 -1.32
C ARG A 378 -7.02 -16.14 -1.09
N LEU A 379 -5.78 -15.97 -0.65
CA LEU A 379 -5.06 -17.06 0.00
C LEU A 379 -5.66 -17.26 1.38
N THR A 380 -6.04 -18.48 1.66
CA THR A 380 -6.34 -18.92 3.02
C THR A 380 -5.05 -18.92 3.84
N ASN A 381 -5.18 -18.87 5.17
CA ASN A 381 -4.02 -18.90 6.05
C ASN A 381 -3.15 -20.17 5.87
N GLU A 382 -3.79 -21.29 5.50
CA GLU A 382 -3.12 -22.55 5.16
C GLU A 382 -2.25 -22.43 3.90
N GLU A 383 -2.76 -21.75 2.89
CA GLU A 383 -2.06 -21.56 1.62
C GLU A 383 -0.89 -20.57 1.76
N VAL A 384 -1.06 -19.49 2.53
CA VAL A 384 0.05 -18.57 2.87
C VAL A 384 1.19 -19.31 3.59
N GLU A 385 0.85 -20.28 4.45
CA GLU A 385 1.81 -21.11 5.16
C GLU A 385 2.50 -22.13 4.24
N SER A 386 1.74 -22.85 3.41
CA SER A 386 2.33 -23.79 2.43
C SER A 386 3.32 -23.06 1.52
N LEU A 387 2.99 -21.85 1.06
CA LEU A 387 3.90 -20.98 0.29
C LEU A 387 5.16 -20.58 1.09
N SER A 388 5.05 -20.41 2.41
CA SER A 388 6.18 -19.98 3.27
C SER A 388 7.06 -21.13 3.75
N SER A 389 6.49 -22.33 3.88
CA SER A 389 7.15 -23.55 4.36
C SER A 389 7.74 -24.40 3.23
N GLY A 390 7.34 -24.14 1.98
CA GLY A 390 7.76 -24.91 0.81
C GLY A 390 7.07 -26.28 0.70
N ASP A 391 5.95 -26.47 1.40
CA ASP A 391 5.14 -27.69 1.28
C ASP A 391 4.37 -27.70 -0.05
N HIS A 392 4.26 -28.86 -0.71
CA HIS A 392 3.60 -29.01 -2.02
C HIS A 392 2.07 -29.09 -1.94
N SER A 393 1.48 -29.04 -0.73
CA SER A 393 0.03 -29.09 -0.51
C SER A 393 -0.74 -27.99 -1.24
N TYR A 394 -0.19 -26.76 -1.32
CA TYR A 394 -0.75 -25.69 -2.16
C TYR A 394 -0.83 -26.09 -3.63
N GLY A 395 0.28 -26.58 -4.20
CA GLY A 395 0.33 -26.99 -5.61
C GLY A 395 -0.64 -28.12 -5.94
N ASN A 396 -0.78 -29.09 -5.03
CA ASN A 396 -1.67 -30.24 -5.21
C ASN A 396 -3.16 -29.84 -5.21
N LYS A 397 -3.56 -28.82 -4.45
CA LYS A 397 -4.95 -28.33 -4.44
C LYS A 397 -5.38 -27.81 -5.81
N TYR A 398 -4.47 -27.19 -6.56
CA TYR A 398 -4.76 -26.60 -7.87
C TYR A 398 -4.57 -27.57 -9.04
N GLU A 399 -4.04 -28.78 -8.79
CA GLU A 399 -3.87 -29.81 -9.82
C GLU A 399 -5.20 -30.34 -10.36
N ASP A 400 -6.13 -30.72 -9.48
CA ASP A 400 -7.46 -31.17 -9.91
C ASP A 400 -8.23 -30.05 -10.61
N LEU A 401 -8.02 -28.81 -10.17
CA LEU A 401 -8.60 -27.64 -10.80
C LEU A 401 -8.06 -27.43 -12.21
N TYR A 402 -6.74 -27.55 -12.42
CA TYR A 402 -6.15 -27.44 -13.76
C TYR A 402 -6.84 -28.40 -14.74
N LYS A 403 -6.95 -29.67 -14.34
CA LYS A 403 -7.53 -30.71 -15.19
C LYS A 403 -8.99 -30.42 -15.52
N MET A 404 -9.79 -30.08 -14.52
CA MET A 404 -11.21 -29.73 -14.71
C MET A 404 -11.36 -28.52 -15.65
N LEU A 405 -10.55 -27.47 -15.49
CA LEU A 405 -10.58 -26.31 -16.37
C LEU A 405 -10.19 -26.67 -17.81
N ASN A 406 -9.16 -27.50 -17.98
CA ASN A 406 -8.69 -27.96 -19.29
C ASN A 406 -9.77 -28.79 -20.03
N ASP A 407 -10.34 -29.78 -19.34
CA ASP A 407 -11.27 -30.76 -19.91
C ASP A 407 -12.70 -30.22 -20.12
N GLU A 408 -13.26 -29.53 -19.12
CA GLU A 408 -14.70 -29.16 -19.12
C GLU A 408 -14.97 -27.73 -19.60
N TYR A 409 -13.99 -26.83 -19.44
CA TYR A 409 -14.12 -25.40 -19.77
C TYR A 409 -13.26 -25.00 -20.96
N GLY A 410 -12.51 -25.93 -21.56
CA GLY A 410 -11.67 -25.67 -22.72
C GLY A 410 -10.59 -24.63 -22.44
N ALA A 411 -10.07 -24.62 -21.21
CA ALA A 411 -9.15 -23.61 -20.76
C ALA A 411 -7.88 -23.57 -21.61
N VAL A 412 -7.40 -22.37 -21.86
CA VAL A 412 -6.19 -22.03 -22.61
C VAL A 412 -5.10 -21.74 -21.59
N TYR A 413 -4.13 -22.63 -21.49
CA TYR A 413 -2.95 -22.44 -20.66
C TYR A 413 -1.87 -21.74 -21.48
N VAL A 414 -1.35 -20.64 -20.94
CA VAL A 414 -0.23 -19.90 -21.50
C VAL A 414 0.58 -19.28 -20.37
N ASN A 415 1.84 -19.66 -20.30
CA ASN A 415 2.82 -19.04 -19.40
C ASN A 415 4.08 -18.71 -20.21
N ALA A 416 4.16 -17.45 -20.62
CA ALA A 416 5.30 -16.91 -21.34
C ALA A 416 6.26 -16.22 -20.38
N ASN A 417 7.55 -16.51 -20.48
CA ASN A 417 8.57 -15.89 -19.63
C ASN A 417 9.44 -14.93 -20.44
N ALA A 418 9.77 -13.77 -19.87
CA ALA A 418 10.68 -12.83 -20.51
C ALA A 418 12.10 -13.45 -20.59
N PRO A 419 12.84 -13.30 -21.71
CA PRO A 419 14.15 -13.94 -21.86
C PRO A 419 15.16 -13.59 -20.75
N GLN A 420 15.09 -12.38 -20.18
CA GLN A 420 15.92 -11.96 -19.04
C GLN A 420 15.57 -12.69 -17.72
N GLU A 421 14.28 -12.95 -17.47
CA GLU A 421 13.82 -13.68 -16.29
C GLU A 421 14.28 -15.16 -16.37
N GLN A 422 14.32 -15.74 -17.58
CA GLN A 422 14.84 -17.08 -17.80
C GLN A 422 16.33 -17.19 -17.42
N VAL A 423 17.16 -16.19 -17.73
CA VAL A 423 18.58 -16.20 -17.35
C VAL A 423 18.78 -15.99 -15.84
N GLN A 424 18.02 -15.07 -15.22
CA GLN A 424 18.16 -14.77 -13.79
C GLN A 424 17.63 -15.88 -12.87
N ALA A 425 16.60 -16.60 -13.30
CA ALA A 425 16.09 -17.76 -12.57
C ALA A 425 17.01 -18.99 -12.68
N GLY A 426 18.15 -18.89 -13.40
CA GLY A 426 19.02 -20.04 -13.70
C GLY A 426 18.45 -20.97 -14.78
N ILE A 427 17.34 -20.57 -15.40
CA ILE A 427 16.50 -21.34 -16.33
C ILE A 427 17.02 -21.24 -17.77
N ALA A 428 18.15 -20.59 -18.10
CA ALA A 428 18.63 -20.55 -19.49
C ALA A 428 20.17 -20.52 -19.60
N SER A 429 20.71 -21.28 -20.56
CA SER A 429 22.07 -21.04 -21.08
C SER A 429 22.12 -19.69 -21.82
N PRO A 430 23.29 -19.05 -21.94
CA PRO A 430 23.43 -17.79 -22.70
C PRO A 430 22.90 -17.86 -24.14
N ASP A 431 22.84 -19.06 -24.72
CA ASP A 431 22.39 -19.30 -26.10
C ASP A 431 20.86 -19.41 -26.23
N LEU A 432 20.15 -19.81 -25.17
CA LEU A 432 18.68 -19.83 -25.14
C LEU A 432 18.09 -18.45 -24.77
N ALA A 433 18.89 -17.58 -24.16
CA ALA A 433 18.52 -16.21 -23.77
C ALA A 433 18.04 -15.32 -24.93
N ALA A 434 18.22 -15.76 -26.19
CA ALA A 434 17.72 -15.10 -27.39
C ALA A 434 16.31 -15.57 -27.83
N CYS A 435 15.85 -16.73 -27.38
CA CYS A 435 14.57 -17.33 -27.80
C CYS A 435 13.51 -17.15 -26.70
N THR A 436 12.30 -16.73 -27.07
CA THR A 436 11.18 -16.67 -26.11
C THR A 436 10.51 -18.04 -26.03
N VAL A 437 10.44 -18.60 -24.83
CA VAL A 437 9.79 -19.89 -24.55
C VAL A 437 8.40 -19.62 -23.96
N MET A 438 7.40 -20.30 -24.50
CA MET A 438 6.02 -20.23 -24.04
C MET A 438 5.55 -21.63 -23.64
N ASN A 439 5.19 -21.81 -22.37
CA ASN A 439 4.52 -23.02 -21.92
C ASN A 439 3.04 -22.90 -22.29
N VAL A 440 2.52 -23.84 -23.08
CA VAL A 440 1.16 -23.74 -23.62
C VAL A 440 0.49 -25.11 -23.63
N ASN A 441 -0.84 -25.17 -23.53
CA ASN A 441 -1.57 -26.42 -23.75
C ASN A 441 -2.12 -26.54 -25.18
N SER A 442 -2.71 -27.69 -25.48
CA SER A 442 -3.32 -27.98 -26.78
C SER A 442 -4.42 -27.00 -27.17
N ASN A 443 -5.15 -26.44 -26.20
CA ASN A 443 -6.23 -25.49 -26.45
C ASN A 443 -5.70 -24.12 -26.91
N TYR A 444 -4.55 -23.67 -26.40
CA TYR A 444 -3.85 -22.50 -26.92
C TYR A 444 -3.47 -22.66 -28.40
N LEU A 445 -2.85 -23.80 -28.76
CA LEU A 445 -2.42 -24.08 -30.14
C LEU A 445 -3.59 -24.04 -31.12
N LYS A 446 -4.76 -24.58 -30.72
CA LYS A 446 -6.00 -24.54 -31.49
C LYS A 446 -6.52 -23.11 -31.65
N ARG A 447 -6.56 -22.32 -30.57
CA ARG A 447 -7.07 -20.93 -30.57
C ARG A 447 -6.23 -20.02 -31.47
N GLU A 448 -4.91 -20.11 -31.38
CA GLU A 448 -4.00 -19.31 -32.22
C GLU A 448 -3.79 -19.90 -33.63
N ASN A 449 -4.46 -21.02 -33.93
CA ASN A 449 -4.37 -21.74 -35.20
C ASN A 449 -2.91 -21.99 -35.61
N VAL A 450 -2.15 -22.61 -34.70
CA VAL A 450 -0.76 -23.03 -34.94
C VAL A 450 -0.80 -24.21 -35.91
N LEU A 451 -0.05 -24.08 -37.01
CA LEU A 451 0.00 -25.08 -38.07
C LEU A 451 1.33 -25.83 -38.02
N SER A 452 1.28 -27.15 -38.19
CA SER A 452 2.44 -27.99 -38.47
C SER A 452 3.03 -27.64 -39.85
N GLU A 453 4.24 -28.10 -40.13
CA GLU A 453 4.95 -27.86 -41.40
C GLU A 453 4.17 -28.39 -42.63
N ASP A 454 3.33 -29.41 -42.44
CA ASP A 454 2.46 -29.98 -43.47
C ASP A 454 1.16 -29.17 -43.71
N GLY A 455 0.95 -28.08 -42.98
CA GLY A 455 -0.22 -27.21 -43.06
C GLY A 455 -1.45 -27.72 -42.30
N SER A 456 -1.33 -28.85 -41.58
CA SER A 456 -2.37 -29.32 -40.65
C SER A 456 -2.30 -28.57 -39.31
N SER A 457 -3.39 -28.56 -38.53
CA SER A 457 -3.38 -27.95 -37.20
C SER A 457 -2.50 -28.76 -36.25
N LEU A 458 -1.58 -28.10 -35.56
CA LEU A 458 -0.71 -28.74 -34.57
C LEU A 458 -1.54 -29.09 -33.33
N THR A 459 -1.80 -30.39 -33.13
CA THR A 459 -2.50 -30.90 -31.96
C THR A 459 -1.70 -32.02 -31.31
N VAL A 460 -1.49 -31.91 -30.00
CA VAL A 460 -0.89 -32.97 -29.18
C VAL A 460 -2.00 -33.64 -28.37
N SER A 461 -1.88 -34.94 -28.14
CA SER A 461 -2.85 -35.70 -27.32
C SER A 461 -2.64 -35.41 -25.85
N GLU A 462 -3.71 -35.18 -25.08
CA GLU A 462 -3.62 -35.00 -23.63
C GLU A 462 -3.05 -36.23 -22.89
N GLY A 463 -3.10 -37.41 -23.52
CA GLY A 463 -2.48 -38.64 -23.02
C GLY A 463 -1.00 -38.82 -23.37
N GLU A 464 -0.35 -37.83 -23.98
CA GLU A 464 1.08 -37.89 -24.29
C GLU A 464 1.91 -37.69 -23.02
N HIS A 465 2.74 -38.68 -22.68
CA HIS A 465 3.58 -38.68 -21.47
C HIS A 465 4.98 -38.13 -21.72
N GLY A 466 5.40 -38.02 -22.99
CA GLY A 466 6.62 -37.33 -23.39
C GLY A 466 6.43 -35.82 -23.41
N ARG A 467 7.51 -35.07 -23.21
CA ARG A 467 7.50 -33.61 -23.39
C ARG A 467 7.59 -33.29 -24.87
N VAL A 468 6.63 -32.52 -25.37
CA VAL A 468 6.60 -32.10 -26.78
C VAL A 468 6.99 -30.64 -26.87
N VAL A 469 8.08 -30.35 -27.59
CA VAL A 469 8.57 -29.00 -27.82
C VAL A 469 8.40 -28.65 -29.29
N ALA A 470 7.62 -27.60 -29.59
CA ALA A 470 7.44 -27.14 -30.95
C ALA A 470 8.37 -25.95 -31.26
N VAL A 471 9.17 -26.10 -32.32
CA VAL A 471 10.10 -25.08 -32.82
C VAL A 471 9.65 -24.55 -34.18
N PRO A 472 9.88 -23.27 -34.50
CA PRO A 472 9.45 -22.71 -35.78
C PRO A 472 10.33 -23.21 -36.92
N SER A 473 9.74 -23.35 -38.11
CA SER A 473 10.46 -23.73 -39.33
C SER A 473 11.58 -22.76 -39.72
N THR A 474 11.51 -21.51 -39.25
CA THR A 474 12.50 -20.44 -39.44
C THR A 474 13.75 -20.61 -38.56
N MET A 475 13.69 -21.41 -37.48
CA MET A 475 14.80 -21.63 -36.56
C MET A 475 15.89 -22.52 -37.17
N GLY A 476 17.15 -22.13 -37.00
CA GLY A 476 18.31 -22.87 -37.52
C GLY A 476 18.58 -24.19 -36.79
N ASN A 477 19.25 -25.13 -37.43
CA ASN A 477 19.51 -26.46 -36.86
C ASN A 477 20.36 -26.43 -35.56
N ASP A 478 21.31 -25.50 -35.45
CA ASP A 478 22.13 -25.35 -34.25
C ASP A 478 21.33 -24.79 -33.07
N GLU A 479 20.46 -23.81 -33.32
CA GLU A 479 19.53 -23.26 -32.32
C GLU A 479 18.54 -24.33 -31.83
N ARG A 480 17.98 -25.13 -32.73
CA ARG A 480 17.11 -26.26 -32.37
C ARG A 480 17.83 -27.26 -31.46
N ARG A 481 19.10 -27.56 -31.72
CA ARG A 481 19.90 -28.44 -30.86
C ARG A 481 20.07 -27.84 -29.46
N HIS A 482 20.34 -26.54 -29.36
CA HIS A 482 20.43 -25.85 -28.06
C HIS A 482 19.12 -25.89 -27.29
N VAL A 483 17.98 -25.71 -27.96
CA VAL A 483 16.65 -25.85 -27.35
C VAL A 483 16.43 -27.25 -26.78
N VAL A 484 16.78 -28.29 -27.53
CA VAL A 484 16.68 -29.69 -27.07
C VAL A 484 17.56 -29.95 -25.85
N ASP A 485 18.83 -29.55 -25.92
CA ASP A 485 19.81 -29.78 -24.85
C ASP A 485 19.40 -29.04 -23.57
N TYR A 486 18.79 -27.86 -23.73
CA TYR A 486 18.23 -27.09 -22.63
C TYR A 486 17.07 -27.80 -21.93
N PHE A 487 16.03 -28.22 -22.66
CA PHE A 487 14.91 -28.90 -22.02
C PHE A 487 15.34 -30.24 -21.39
N LYS A 488 16.29 -30.95 -22.02
CA LYS A 488 16.90 -32.13 -21.39
C LYS A 488 17.53 -31.79 -20.05
N TRP A 489 18.39 -30.76 -20.02
CA TRP A 489 19.00 -30.31 -18.77
C TRP A 489 17.95 -29.92 -17.73
N LEU A 490 16.98 -29.08 -18.08
CA LEU A 490 15.95 -28.57 -17.17
C LEU A 490 15.19 -29.71 -16.48
N PHE A 491 14.74 -30.69 -17.24
CA PHE A 491 13.99 -31.81 -16.70
C PHE A 491 14.88 -32.88 -16.02
N ASP A 492 16.14 -33.01 -16.45
CA ASP A 492 17.14 -33.87 -15.78
C ASP A 492 17.80 -33.22 -14.56
N SER A 493 17.58 -31.94 -14.27
CA SER A 493 18.10 -31.27 -13.07
C SER A 493 16.99 -30.79 -12.14
N GLU A 494 16.21 -29.81 -12.55
CA GLU A 494 15.25 -29.09 -11.70
C GLU A 494 14.02 -29.94 -11.39
N TYR A 495 13.54 -30.71 -12.38
CA TYR A 495 12.34 -31.54 -12.24
C TYR A 495 12.65 -33.03 -12.00
N GLN A 496 13.85 -33.36 -11.48
CA GLN A 496 14.22 -34.75 -11.23
C GLN A 496 13.24 -35.49 -10.29
N SER A 497 12.74 -34.80 -9.26
CA SER A 497 11.77 -35.35 -8.31
C SER A 497 10.40 -35.62 -8.93
N GLU A 498 10.13 -35.10 -10.12
CA GLU A 498 8.86 -35.18 -10.82
C GLU A 498 8.92 -36.14 -12.03
N LYS A 499 10.02 -36.91 -12.17
CA LYS A 499 10.20 -37.92 -13.25
C LYS A 499 9.15 -39.03 -13.27
N GLU A 500 8.37 -39.21 -12.21
CA GLU A 500 7.25 -40.17 -12.24
C GLU A 500 6.05 -39.65 -13.04
N GLN A 501 5.95 -38.32 -13.25
CA GLN A 501 4.83 -37.67 -13.94
C GLN A 501 5.02 -37.58 -15.46
N TRP A 502 6.25 -37.72 -15.98
CA TRP A 502 6.55 -37.70 -17.42
C TRP A 502 7.63 -38.75 -17.75
N ASN A 503 7.55 -39.38 -18.92
CA ASN A 503 8.32 -40.60 -19.20
C ASN A 503 9.81 -40.40 -19.55
N GLY A 504 10.37 -39.19 -19.37
CA GLY A 504 11.78 -38.90 -19.67
C GLY A 504 12.09 -38.62 -21.15
N SER A 505 11.11 -38.73 -22.06
CA SER A 505 11.31 -38.49 -23.49
C SER A 505 10.96 -37.04 -23.88
N ILE A 506 11.76 -36.46 -24.78
CA ILE A 506 11.52 -35.14 -25.37
C ILE A 506 11.37 -35.33 -26.88
N GLU A 507 10.19 -35.01 -27.39
CA GLU A 507 9.87 -34.96 -28.82
C GLU A 507 9.94 -33.51 -29.30
N VAL A 508 10.61 -33.29 -30.44
CA VAL A 508 10.68 -31.97 -31.06
C VAL A 508 9.89 -31.99 -32.37
N VAL A 509 8.85 -31.17 -32.41
CA VAL A 509 8.00 -30.99 -33.59
C VAL A 509 8.28 -29.64 -34.23
N THR A 510 8.13 -29.53 -35.54
CA THR A 510 8.33 -28.26 -36.27
C THR A 510 6.98 -27.69 -36.68
N TYR A 511 6.76 -26.41 -36.40
CA TYR A 511 5.56 -25.68 -36.81
C TYR A 511 5.90 -24.62 -37.87
N GLN A 512 4.89 -24.16 -38.60
CA GLN A 512 5.05 -23.13 -39.62
C GLN A 512 5.42 -21.77 -39.00
N GLY A 513 6.67 -21.34 -39.17
CA GLY A 513 7.19 -20.06 -38.67
C GLY A 513 6.84 -18.83 -39.54
N GLY A 514 7.35 -17.67 -39.14
CA GLY A 514 7.07 -16.37 -39.72
C GLY A 514 5.80 -15.70 -39.18
N ARG A 515 5.40 -16.01 -37.94
CA ARG A 515 4.14 -15.53 -37.33
C ARG A 515 4.37 -14.98 -35.92
N ASP A 516 3.49 -14.05 -35.54
CA ASP A 516 3.48 -13.47 -34.20
C ASP A 516 2.35 -14.10 -33.36
N PHE A 517 2.64 -14.38 -32.10
CA PHE A 517 1.72 -14.99 -31.14
C PHE A 517 1.58 -14.12 -29.90
N PHE A 518 0.37 -14.00 -29.37
CA PHE A 518 0.13 -13.18 -28.19
C PHE A 518 0.54 -13.92 -26.92
N SER A 519 1.43 -13.32 -26.11
CA SER A 519 1.99 -13.98 -24.93
C SER A 519 1.04 -14.07 -23.74
N TYR A 520 -0.03 -13.26 -23.71
CA TYR A 520 -0.89 -13.05 -22.55
C TYR A 520 -0.11 -12.76 -21.24
N ASN A 521 1.11 -12.23 -21.36
CA ASN A 521 1.92 -11.78 -20.23
C ASN A 521 2.41 -10.37 -20.50
N LYS A 522 1.99 -9.41 -19.66
CA LYS A 522 2.30 -7.98 -19.83
C LYS A 522 3.80 -7.66 -19.81
N ARG A 523 4.62 -8.53 -19.22
CA ARG A 523 6.08 -8.36 -19.10
C ARG A 523 6.85 -8.87 -20.31
N VAL A 524 6.24 -9.71 -21.14
CA VAL A 524 6.88 -10.28 -22.32
C VAL A 524 6.66 -9.37 -23.51
N GLN A 525 7.74 -8.87 -24.10
CA GLN A 525 7.72 -7.99 -25.29
C GLN A 525 6.71 -6.81 -25.19
N PRO A 526 6.73 -6.00 -24.12
CA PRO A 526 5.76 -4.91 -23.93
C PRO A 526 5.80 -3.88 -25.06
N ASP A 527 6.97 -3.63 -25.64
CA ASP A 527 7.15 -2.69 -26.77
C ASP A 527 6.55 -3.20 -28.09
N GLN A 528 6.35 -4.52 -28.21
CA GLN A 528 5.72 -5.18 -29.36
C GLN A 528 4.28 -5.59 -29.05
N ALA A 529 3.60 -4.86 -28.16
CA ALA A 529 2.23 -5.13 -27.75
C ALA A 529 2.02 -6.57 -27.24
N ASN A 530 3.01 -7.11 -26.53
CA ASN A 530 3.03 -8.47 -25.98
C ASN A 530 2.94 -9.59 -27.04
N MET A 531 3.23 -9.27 -28.30
CA MET A 531 3.38 -10.23 -29.38
C MET A 531 4.80 -10.80 -29.37
N VAL A 532 4.92 -12.11 -29.60
CA VAL A 532 6.17 -12.84 -29.67
C VAL A 532 6.30 -13.44 -31.06
N HIS A 533 7.37 -13.04 -31.74
CA HIS A 533 7.70 -13.58 -33.06
C HIS A 533 8.35 -14.96 -32.93
N ASP A 534 7.80 -15.96 -33.62
CA ASP A 534 8.35 -17.32 -33.73
C ASP A 534 8.87 -17.90 -32.38
N PRO A 535 8.01 -18.02 -31.35
CA PRO A 535 8.39 -18.59 -30.05
C PRO A 535 8.73 -20.08 -30.13
N VAL A 536 9.44 -20.58 -29.12
CA VAL A 536 9.50 -22.01 -28.83
C VAL A 536 8.32 -22.35 -27.92
N PHE A 537 7.46 -23.28 -28.35
CA PHE A 537 6.37 -23.77 -27.51
C PHE A 537 6.80 -25.01 -26.75
N ASN A 538 6.70 -24.96 -25.43
CA ASN A 538 6.74 -26.16 -24.59
C ASN A 538 5.28 -26.60 -24.35
N ILE A 539 4.88 -27.73 -24.95
CA ILE A 539 3.49 -28.15 -24.97
C ILE A 539 3.21 -29.01 -23.74
N VAL A 540 2.34 -28.50 -22.89
CA VAL A 540 1.90 -29.09 -21.64
C VAL A 540 0.59 -29.85 -21.88
N THR A 541 0.59 -31.13 -21.54
CA THR A 541 -0.56 -32.03 -21.57
C THR A 541 -0.89 -32.49 -20.16
N ASP A 542 -2.11 -32.96 -19.92
CA ASP A 542 -2.47 -33.53 -18.62
C ASP A 542 -1.52 -34.66 -18.16
N ALA A 543 -1.04 -35.48 -19.11
CA ALA A 543 -0.18 -36.62 -18.86
C ALA A 543 1.33 -36.31 -18.75
N ASN A 544 1.78 -35.09 -19.14
CA ASN A 544 3.18 -34.68 -19.02
C ASN A 544 3.40 -33.45 -18.10
N ALA A 545 2.33 -32.80 -17.65
CA ALA A 545 2.39 -31.59 -16.82
C ALA A 545 3.03 -31.85 -15.45
N THR A 546 3.98 -30.99 -15.08
CA THR A 546 4.62 -30.96 -13.75
C THR A 546 3.70 -30.32 -12.71
N ILE A 547 4.06 -30.47 -11.43
CA ILE A 547 3.36 -29.76 -10.34
C ILE A 547 3.49 -28.23 -10.54
N VAL A 548 4.63 -27.77 -11.04
CA VAL A 548 4.83 -26.34 -11.36
C VAL A 548 3.91 -25.86 -12.48
N ASP A 549 3.71 -26.66 -13.54
CA ASP A 549 2.76 -26.32 -14.61
C ASP A 549 1.32 -26.25 -14.08
N LYS A 550 0.92 -27.25 -13.28
CA LYS A 550 -0.45 -27.34 -12.74
C LYS A 550 -0.75 -26.26 -11.70
N SER A 551 0.22 -25.93 -10.85
CA SER A 551 0.09 -24.86 -9.86
C SER A 551 0.06 -23.46 -10.47
N ALA A 552 0.36 -23.30 -11.76
CA ALA A 552 0.24 -22.03 -12.47
C ALA A 552 -1.23 -21.53 -12.55
N VAL A 553 -2.22 -22.40 -12.35
CA VAL A 553 -3.64 -22.00 -12.16
C VAL A 553 -3.81 -21.04 -10.99
N ALA A 554 -2.93 -21.14 -9.99
CA ALA A 554 -2.98 -20.29 -8.82
C ALA A 554 -2.49 -18.85 -9.11
N VAL A 555 -1.89 -18.61 -10.29
CA VAL A 555 -1.61 -17.26 -10.78
C VAL A 555 -2.92 -16.67 -11.29
N MET A 556 -3.40 -15.63 -10.62
CA MET A 556 -4.71 -15.02 -10.84
C MET A 556 -4.60 -13.55 -11.28
N GLY A 557 -5.73 -12.97 -11.66
CA GLY A 557 -5.83 -11.60 -12.12
C GLY A 557 -5.35 -11.41 -13.55
N PRO A 558 -4.86 -10.21 -13.91
CA PRO A 558 -4.51 -9.89 -15.30
C PRO A 558 -3.32 -10.66 -15.87
N ASP A 559 -2.51 -11.27 -15.00
CA ASP A 559 -1.36 -12.11 -15.40
C ASP A 559 -1.69 -13.61 -15.26
N ALA A 560 -2.98 -13.98 -15.19
CA ALA A 560 -3.39 -15.37 -15.03
C ALA A 560 -2.89 -16.25 -16.17
N SER A 561 -2.30 -17.40 -15.82
CA SER A 561 -1.77 -18.34 -16.81
C SER A 561 -2.86 -19.17 -17.50
N ILE A 562 -4.09 -19.13 -16.97
CA ILE A 562 -5.23 -19.92 -17.44
C ILE A 562 -6.34 -18.97 -17.87
N LEU A 563 -6.73 -19.08 -19.13
CA LEU A 563 -7.74 -18.26 -19.78
C LEU A 563 -8.91 -19.15 -20.21
N MET A 564 -10.14 -18.74 -19.98
CA MET A 564 -11.34 -19.55 -20.23
C MET A 564 -12.23 -18.88 -21.28
N PRO A 565 -12.40 -19.48 -22.48
CA PRO A 565 -13.29 -18.95 -23.51
C PRO A 565 -14.75 -19.30 -23.22
N ILE A 566 -15.29 -18.76 -22.13
CA ILE A 566 -16.61 -19.11 -21.59
C ILE A 566 -17.56 -17.91 -21.55
N THR A 567 -18.84 -18.17 -21.28
CA THR A 567 -19.84 -17.12 -21.06
C THR A 567 -19.94 -16.76 -19.58
N ARG A 568 -20.59 -15.62 -19.25
CA ARG A 568 -20.85 -15.26 -17.85
C ARG A 568 -21.64 -16.33 -17.11
N GLU A 569 -22.64 -16.94 -17.76
CA GLU A 569 -23.43 -18.03 -17.19
C GLU A 569 -22.55 -19.23 -16.80
N ARG A 570 -21.63 -19.65 -17.67
CA ARG A 570 -20.64 -20.69 -17.39
C ARG A 570 -19.64 -20.29 -16.30
N ALA A 571 -19.30 -19.00 -16.20
CA ALA A 571 -18.44 -18.49 -15.14
C ALA A 571 -19.15 -18.58 -13.78
N ASP A 572 -20.44 -18.22 -13.71
CA ASP A 572 -21.24 -18.34 -12.48
C ASP A 572 -21.41 -19.81 -12.05
N GLU A 573 -21.59 -20.74 -13.00
CA GLU A 573 -21.59 -22.19 -12.74
C GLU A 573 -20.26 -22.66 -12.13
N LEU A 574 -19.14 -22.18 -12.66
CA LEU A 574 -17.80 -22.51 -12.18
C LEU A 574 -17.53 -21.91 -10.79
N GLU A 575 -17.93 -20.66 -10.54
CA GLU A 575 -17.85 -20.04 -9.20
C GLU A 575 -18.65 -20.86 -8.17
N ALA A 576 -19.86 -21.31 -8.53
CA ALA A 576 -20.68 -22.16 -7.67
C ALA A 576 -20.03 -23.54 -7.42
N TRP A 577 -19.41 -24.13 -8.45
CA TRP A 577 -18.67 -25.38 -8.31
C TRP A 577 -17.44 -25.22 -7.41
N LEU A 578 -16.67 -24.15 -7.58
CA LEU A 578 -15.49 -23.85 -6.76
C LEU A 578 -15.86 -23.70 -5.29
N ALA A 579 -16.98 -23.02 -5.01
CA ALA A 579 -17.50 -22.88 -3.66
C ALA A 579 -17.80 -24.25 -2.98
N GLN A 580 -18.26 -25.24 -3.75
CA GLN A 580 -18.61 -26.58 -3.26
C GLN A 580 -17.42 -27.56 -3.21
N ASN A 581 -16.33 -27.28 -3.94
CA ASN A 581 -15.19 -28.20 -4.11
C ASN A 581 -13.90 -27.67 -3.44
N GLY A 582 -14.02 -27.10 -2.24
CA GLY A 582 -12.86 -26.73 -1.42
C GLY A 582 -12.20 -25.37 -1.72
N PHE A 583 -12.80 -24.53 -2.59
CA PHE A 583 -12.31 -23.18 -2.91
C PHE A 583 -13.21 -22.04 -2.41
N SER A 584 -14.24 -22.35 -1.64
CA SER A 584 -15.18 -21.35 -1.12
C SER A 584 -14.53 -20.24 -0.30
N GLU A 585 -13.49 -20.56 0.46
CA GLU A 585 -12.76 -19.60 1.29
C GLU A 585 -11.77 -18.76 0.51
N ASN A 586 -11.40 -19.25 -0.68
CA ASN A 586 -10.59 -18.49 -1.62
C ASN A 586 -11.38 -17.35 -2.26
N HIS A 587 -12.72 -17.36 -2.16
CA HIS A 587 -13.60 -16.34 -2.75
C HIS A 587 -13.21 -16.02 -4.19
N ILE A 588 -12.96 -17.07 -4.97
CA ILE A 588 -12.49 -16.95 -6.34
C ILE A 588 -13.58 -16.26 -7.15
N ARG A 589 -13.27 -15.07 -7.64
CA ARG A 589 -14.13 -14.35 -8.59
C ARG A 589 -13.63 -14.59 -9.98
N ILE A 590 -14.54 -14.91 -10.88
CA ILE A 590 -14.25 -15.14 -12.29
C ILE A 590 -14.82 -13.94 -13.05
N ASP A 591 -13.95 -13.29 -13.80
CA ASP A 591 -14.34 -12.13 -14.61
C ASP A 591 -13.58 -12.15 -15.93
N THR A 592 -14.03 -11.32 -16.86
CA THR A 592 -13.32 -11.08 -18.10
C THR A 592 -11.92 -10.53 -17.82
N LEU A 593 -10.94 -10.96 -18.63
CA LEU A 593 -9.56 -10.49 -18.55
C LEU A 593 -9.49 -8.97 -18.69
N ALA A 594 -10.33 -8.38 -19.54
CA ALA A 594 -10.46 -6.94 -19.71
C ALA A 594 -10.92 -6.23 -18.43
N HIS A 595 -11.89 -6.79 -17.70
CA HIS A 595 -12.33 -6.23 -16.43
C HIS A 595 -11.25 -6.32 -15.35
N ALA A 596 -10.61 -7.48 -15.20
CA ALA A 596 -9.50 -7.66 -14.26
C ALA A 596 -8.36 -6.67 -14.52
N TYR A 597 -8.03 -6.44 -15.79
CA TYR A 597 -7.03 -5.45 -16.20
C TYR A 597 -7.46 -4.02 -15.87
N GLY A 598 -8.74 -3.68 -16.11
CA GLY A 598 -9.31 -2.38 -15.78
C GLY A 598 -9.30 -2.08 -14.27
N GLU A 599 -9.59 -3.07 -13.43
CA GLU A 599 -9.50 -2.93 -11.98
C GLU A 599 -8.06 -2.66 -11.53
N LEU A 600 -7.08 -3.40 -12.05
CA LEU A 600 -5.66 -3.15 -11.79
C LEU A 600 -5.26 -1.71 -12.16
N LEU A 601 -5.64 -1.26 -13.35
CA LEU A 601 -5.33 0.09 -13.82
C LEU A 601 -5.99 1.17 -12.94
N SER A 602 -7.22 0.92 -12.48
CA SER A 602 -7.93 1.82 -11.57
C SER A 602 -7.24 1.92 -10.20
N ALA A 603 -6.76 0.79 -9.65
CA ALA A 603 -6.04 0.73 -8.38
C ALA A 603 -4.68 1.46 -8.49
N MET A 604 -3.95 1.24 -9.58
CA MET A 604 -2.72 1.98 -9.88
C MET A 604 -2.99 3.48 -10.03
N GLY A 605 -4.08 3.85 -10.72
CA GLY A 605 -4.53 5.23 -10.84
C GLY A 605 -4.81 5.89 -9.49
N ALA A 606 -5.49 5.20 -8.58
CA ALA A 606 -5.75 5.70 -7.22
C ALA A 606 -4.46 5.86 -6.40
N ALA A 607 -3.51 4.92 -6.54
CA ALA A 607 -2.19 5.01 -5.90
C ALA A 607 -1.41 6.23 -6.41
N VAL A 608 -1.34 6.44 -7.73
CA VAL A 608 -0.68 7.62 -8.32
C VAL A 608 -1.40 8.92 -7.94
N GLY A 609 -2.74 8.92 -7.91
CA GLY A 609 -3.51 10.06 -7.41
C GLY A 609 -3.12 10.45 -5.98
N SER A 610 -2.92 9.47 -5.10
CA SER A 610 -2.46 9.68 -3.73
C SER A 610 -1.03 10.23 -3.66
N MET A 611 -0.13 9.72 -4.51
CA MET A 611 1.25 10.24 -4.61
C MET A 611 1.30 11.67 -5.15
N LEU A 612 0.44 12.01 -6.12
CA LEU A 612 0.32 13.37 -6.65
C LEU A 612 -0.23 14.34 -5.61
N ALA A 613 -1.20 13.91 -4.79
CA ALA A 613 -1.70 14.70 -3.67
C ALA A 613 -0.61 14.98 -2.63
N LEU A 614 0.22 13.98 -2.31
CA LEU A 614 1.41 14.16 -1.47
C LEU A 614 2.38 15.18 -2.07
N LEU A 615 2.75 15.01 -3.35
CA LEU A 615 3.66 15.93 -4.04
C LEU A 615 3.11 17.37 -4.00
N ALA A 616 1.83 17.56 -4.25
CA ALA A 616 1.18 18.87 -4.16
C ALA A 616 1.28 19.47 -2.75
N ALA A 617 1.04 18.68 -1.69
CA ALA A 617 1.16 19.13 -0.31
C ALA A 617 2.60 19.55 0.04
N VAL A 618 3.60 18.78 -0.40
CA VAL A 618 5.03 19.09 -0.21
C VAL A 618 5.39 20.40 -0.93
N LEU A 619 4.95 20.59 -2.18
CA LEU A 619 5.21 21.81 -2.95
C LEU A 619 4.56 23.05 -2.31
N VAL A 620 3.35 22.93 -1.75
CA VAL A 620 2.69 24.02 -1.02
C VAL A 620 3.48 24.40 0.23
N LEU A 621 3.95 23.40 1.00
CA LEU A 621 4.76 23.64 2.20
C LEU A 621 6.13 24.24 1.87
N ASP A 622 6.78 23.79 0.79
CA ASP A 622 8.05 24.37 0.31
C ASP A 622 7.87 25.83 -0.12
N GLY A 623 6.84 26.13 -0.93
CA GLY A 623 6.51 27.50 -1.30
C GLY A 623 6.23 28.40 -0.09
N PHE A 624 5.57 27.87 0.94
CA PHE A 624 5.38 28.57 2.21
C PHE A 624 6.73 28.83 2.93
N ALA A 625 7.61 27.83 3.01
CA ALA A 625 8.95 27.98 3.56
C ALA A 625 9.78 29.03 2.80
N SER A 626 9.69 29.04 1.46
CA SER A 626 10.31 30.04 0.59
C SER A 626 9.92 31.47 0.95
N VAL A 627 8.62 31.73 1.14
CA VAL A 627 8.13 33.05 1.57
C VAL A 627 8.70 33.46 2.94
N LEU A 628 8.83 32.51 3.88
CA LEU A 628 9.41 32.76 5.21
C LEU A 628 10.90 33.09 5.14
N ILE A 629 11.67 32.36 4.33
CA ILE A 629 13.11 32.62 4.13
C ILE A 629 13.31 33.99 3.46
N ALA A 630 12.52 34.30 2.41
CA ALA A 630 12.56 35.61 1.76
C ALA A 630 12.27 36.74 2.77
N ARG A 631 11.29 36.54 3.66
CA ARG A 631 10.99 37.49 4.73
C ARG A 631 12.14 37.66 5.72
N LEU A 632 12.80 36.58 6.11
CA LEU A 632 14.00 36.64 6.98
C LEU A 632 15.12 37.44 6.32
N LEU A 633 15.39 37.22 5.03
CA LEU A 633 16.41 37.95 4.27
C LEU A 633 16.12 39.44 4.20
N VAL A 634 14.88 39.82 3.85
CA VAL A 634 14.48 41.22 3.85
C VAL A 634 14.62 41.80 5.23
N LEU A 635 14.28 41.08 6.31
CA LEU A 635 14.38 41.58 7.69
C LEU A 635 15.83 41.82 8.15
N GLY A 636 16.77 40.95 7.82
CA GLY A 636 18.16 41.03 8.28
C GLY A 636 19.04 41.99 7.50
N SER A 637 18.84 42.03 6.18
CA SER A 637 19.69 42.81 5.27
C SER A 637 18.95 43.96 4.58
N GLY A 638 17.67 44.19 4.93
CA GLY A 638 16.81 45.14 4.23
C GLY A 638 17.28 46.58 4.21
N ARG A 639 18.00 47.07 5.25
CA ARG A 639 18.59 48.43 5.20
C ARG A 639 19.68 48.53 4.13
N ARG A 640 20.56 47.53 4.05
CA ARG A 640 21.58 47.44 3.01
C ARG A 640 20.93 47.35 1.63
N TYR A 641 19.97 46.46 1.43
CA TYR A 641 19.29 46.31 0.14
C TYR A 641 18.51 47.55 -0.28
N CYS A 642 17.82 48.23 0.66
CA CYS A 642 17.12 49.48 0.37
C CYS A 642 18.11 50.60 0.01
N VAL A 643 19.23 50.73 0.73
CA VAL A 643 20.26 51.73 0.43
C VAL A 643 20.92 51.44 -0.92
N GLU A 644 21.33 50.20 -1.19
CA GLU A 644 21.89 49.80 -2.49
C GLU A 644 20.88 50.04 -3.63
N ARG A 645 19.58 49.79 -3.40
CA ARG A 645 18.51 50.07 -4.38
C ARG A 645 18.33 51.58 -4.62
N LEU A 646 18.34 52.40 -3.57
CA LEU A 646 18.28 53.86 -3.68
C LEU A 646 19.52 54.43 -4.39
N LEU A 647 20.69 53.80 -4.20
CA LEU A 647 21.94 54.13 -4.88
C LEU A 647 22.01 53.59 -6.32
N GLY A 648 20.93 53.00 -6.85
CA GLY A 648 20.84 52.53 -8.23
C GLY A 648 21.55 51.21 -8.53
N TRP A 649 21.94 50.44 -7.50
CA TRP A 649 22.60 49.14 -7.73
C TRP A 649 21.63 48.17 -8.39
N GLY A 650 22.11 47.40 -9.37
CA GLY A 650 21.32 46.37 -10.04
C GLY A 650 20.89 45.22 -9.12
N TRP A 651 19.84 44.48 -9.49
CA TRP A 651 19.26 43.41 -8.66
C TRP A 651 20.26 42.28 -8.31
N LEU A 652 21.08 41.85 -9.28
CA LEU A 652 22.13 40.83 -9.07
C LEU A 652 23.23 41.28 -8.09
N ALA A 653 23.60 42.56 -8.12
CA ALA A 653 24.61 43.10 -7.21
C ALA A 653 24.14 43.09 -5.75
N ARG A 654 22.83 43.22 -5.51
CA ARG A 654 22.23 43.19 -4.17
C ARG A 654 22.03 41.76 -3.65
N TYR A 655 21.54 40.86 -4.50
CA TYR A 655 21.13 39.50 -4.07
C TYR A 655 22.08 38.38 -4.47
N GLY A 656 23.25 38.68 -5.07
CA GLY A 656 24.13 37.68 -5.67
C GLY A 656 24.42 36.45 -4.79
N THR A 657 24.71 36.63 -3.50
CA THR A 657 24.95 35.51 -2.57
C THR A 657 23.71 34.65 -2.32
N THR A 658 22.52 35.25 -2.29
CA THR A 658 21.24 34.52 -2.15
C THR A 658 20.90 33.78 -3.43
N VAL A 659 21.13 34.41 -4.59
CA VAL A 659 20.95 33.79 -5.90
C VAL A 659 21.85 32.57 -6.04
N VAL A 660 23.13 32.67 -5.64
CA VAL A 660 24.06 31.52 -5.64
C VAL A 660 23.59 30.41 -4.70
N ALA A 661 23.10 30.73 -3.50
CA ALA A 661 22.61 29.72 -2.56
C ALA A 661 21.38 28.97 -3.09
N VAL A 662 20.40 29.69 -3.65
CA VAL A 662 19.21 29.08 -4.26
C VAL A 662 19.60 28.26 -5.49
N ALA A 663 20.47 28.79 -6.34
CA ALA A 663 20.98 28.06 -7.51
C ALA A 663 21.74 26.79 -7.10
N ALA A 664 22.50 26.82 -6.02
CA ALA A 664 23.20 25.63 -5.50
C ALA A 664 22.23 24.56 -5.00
N VAL A 665 21.13 24.94 -4.31
CA VAL A 665 20.09 23.99 -3.90
C VAL A 665 19.42 23.38 -5.13
N VAL A 666 19.00 24.19 -6.10
CA VAL A 666 18.38 23.72 -7.35
C VAL A 666 19.32 22.79 -8.12
N ALA A 667 20.59 23.19 -8.29
CA ALA A 667 21.58 22.38 -8.97
C ALA A 667 21.83 21.05 -8.24
N ALA A 668 21.90 21.06 -6.91
CA ALA A 668 22.01 19.84 -6.12
C ALA A 668 20.79 18.92 -6.30
N SER A 669 19.57 19.46 -6.30
CA SER A 669 18.34 18.69 -6.54
C SER A 669 18.33 18.04 -7.91
N LEU A 670 18.73 18.80 -8.95
CA LEU A 670 18.81 18.27 -10.31
C LEU A 670 19.91 17.21 -10.44
N LEU A 671 21.08 17.42 -9.84
CA LEU A 671 22.17 16.43 -9.82
C LEU A 671 21.75 15.15 -9.11
N VAL A 672 21.07 15.25 -7.96
CA VAL A 672 20.54 14.08 -7.24
C VAL A 672 19.50 13.37 -8.10
N SER A 673 18.61 14.09 -8.80
CA SER A 673 17.62 13.45 -9.68
C SER A 673 18.25 12.67 -10.84
N LEU A 674 19.41 13.12 -11.36
CA LEU A 674 20.17 12.38 -12.38
C LEU A 674 20.78 11.08 -11.83
N LEU A 675 21.08 11.00 -10.53
CA LEU A 675 21.58 9.76 -9.90
C LEU A 675 20.48 8.70 -9.72
N PHE A 676 19.20 9.12 -9.68
CA PHE A 676 18.05 8.24 -9.50
C PHE A 676 17.35 7.85 -10.81
N ASP A 677 18.00 8.10 -11.96
CA ASP A 677 17.49 7.78 -13.31
C ASP A 677 16.04 8.23 -13.54
N VAL A 678 15.73 9.46 -13.10
CA VAL A 678 14.39 10.03 -13.28
C VAL A 678 14.09 10.19 -14.76
N GLY A 679 12.96 9.66 -15.21
CA GLY A 679 12.52 9.75 -16.60
C GLY A 679 12.46 11.20 -17.12
N PRO A 680 12.66 11.43 -18.42
CA PRO A 680 12.87 12.77 -18.98
C PRO A 680 11.68 13.71 -18.74
N VAL A 681 10.45 13.19 -18.79
CA VAL A 681 9.23 13.97 -18.51
C VAL A 681 9.19 14.41 -17.05
N ALA A 682 9.46 13.50 -16.11
CA ALA A 682 9.50 13.82 -14.70
C ALA A 682 10.66 14.77 -14.34
N PHE A 683 11.80 14.66 -15.02
CA PHE A 683 12.91 15.60 -14.88
C PHE A 683 12.51 17.01 -15.32
N VAL A 684 11.81 17.15 -16.46
CA VAL A 684 11.28 18.45 -16.90
C VAL A 684 10.25 18.99 -15.91
N CYS A 685 9.33 18.17 -15.43
CA CYS A 685 8.34 18.57 -14.43
C CYS A 685 9.00 19.00 -13.10
N LEU A 686 10.03 18.29 -12.65
CA LEU A 686 10.85 18.67 -11.49
C LEU A 686 11.52 20.02 -11.72
N ALA A 687 12.14 20.22 -12.89
CA ALA A 687 12.77 21.49 -13.24
C ALA A 687 11.76 22.65 -13.25
N VAL A 688 10.55 22.42 -13.77
CA VAL A 688 9.45 23.40 -13.73
C VAL A 688 9.01 23.68 -12.29
N ALA A 689 8.82 22.64 -11.45
CA ALA A 689 8.44 22.81 -10.06
C ALA A 689 9.47 23.64 -9.27
N LEU A 690 10.76 23.35 -9.44
CA LEU A 690 11.87 24.11 -8.84
C LEU A 690 11.94 25.55 -9.38
N ALA A 691 11.66 25.76 -10.67
CA ALA A 691 11.58 27.10 -11.26
C ALA A 691 10.41 27.91 -10.69
N VAL A 692 9.26 27.27 -10.48
CA VAL A 692 8.09 27.87 -9.83
C VAL A 692 8.41 28.25 -8.39
N ASP A 693 9.04 27.37 -7.60
CA ASP A 693 9.48 27.71 -6.24
C ASP A 693 10.46 28.89 -6.23
N CYS A 694 11.42 28.91 -7.15
CA CYS A 694 12.34 30.05 -7.31
C CYS A 694 11.57 31.35 -7.64
N ALA A 695 10.57 31.29 -8.53
CA ALA A 695 9.73 32.43 -8.85
C ALA A 695 8.95 32.91 -7.62
N VAL A 696 8.34 32.00 -6.85
CA VAL A 696 7.63 32.32 -5.59
C VAL A 696 8.59 33.00 -4.61
N PHE A 697 9.79 32.45 -4.41
CA PHE A 697 10.80 33.02 -3.53
C PHE A 697 11.21 34.44 -3.94
N PHE A 698 11.53 34.66 -5.23
CA PHE A 698 11.98 35.97 -5.71
C PHE A 698 10.85 37.01 -5.79
N LEU A 699 9.63 36.60 -6.13
CA LEU A 699 8.45 37.46 -6.07
C LEU A 699 8.16 37.89 -4.62
N ALA A 700 8.23 36.95 -3.67
CA ALA A 700 8.11 37.25 -2.25
C ALA A 700 9.21 38.22 -1.79
N LEU A 701 10.45 37.99 -2.20
CA LEU A 701 11.59 38.85 -1.86
C LEU A 701 11.38 40.29 -2.38
N GLY A 702 10.99 40.44 -3.65
CA GLY A 702 10.78 41.76 -4.27
C GLY A 702 9.57 42.52 -3.71
N THR A 703 8.46 41.82 -3.45
CA THR A 703 7.27 42.44 -2.84
C THR A 703 7.54 42.89 -1.40
N LEU A 704 8.20 42.05 -0.60
CA LEU A 704 8.56 42.38 0.78
C LEU A 704 9.61 43.50 0.84
N GLU A 705 10.58 43.53 -0.08
CA GLU A 705 11.54 44.64 -0.19
C GLU A 705 10.81 45.96 -0.47
N ARG A 706 9.93 46.03 -1.49
CA ARG A 706 9.17 47.25 -1.85
C ARG A 706 8.39 47.80 -0.67
N VAL A 707 7.61 46.95 0.00
CA VAL A 707 6.82 47.33 1.18
C VAL A 707 7.72 47.88 2.29
N ARG A 708 8.89 47.30 2.48
CA ARG A 708 9.86 47.78 3.49
C ARG A 708 10.53 49.09 3.08
N SER A 709 10.88 49.27 1.82
CA SER A 709 11.46 50.51 1.30
C SER A 709 10.49 51.68 1.46
N GLU A 710 9.22 51.51 1.11
CA GLU A 710 8.18 52.53 1.30
C GLU A 710 7.98 52.91 2.77
N ALA A 711 8.05 51.93 3.67
CA ALA A 711 7.97 52.19 5.12
C ALA A 711 9.18 52.97 5.62
N LEU A 712 10.39 52.62 5.16
CA LEU A 712 11.63 53.31 5.54
C LEU A 712 11.69 54.75 5.01
N ILE A 713 11.18 55.00 3.80
CA ILE A 713 11.12 56.36 3.21
C ILE A 713 10.15 57.24 3.99
N LYS A 714 9.09 56.68 4.58
CA LYS A 714 8.13 57.43 5.42
C LYS A 714 8.62 57.68 6.85
N GLU A 715 9.65 56.96 7.30
CA GLU A 715 10.27 57.14 8.63
C GLU A 715 11.38 58.22 8.64
N VAL A 716 11.85 58.63 7.46
CA VAL A 716 12.80 59.75 7.24
C VAL A 716 11.99 60.99 6.86
#